data_AF-A0A0M4JJF6-F1
#
_entry.id   AF-A0A0M4JJF6-F1
#
_cell.length_a   1.000
_cell.length_b   1.000
_cell.length_c   1.000
_cell.angle_alpha   90.00
_cell.angle_beta   90.00
_cell.angle_gamma   90.00
#
_symmetry.space_group_name_H-M   'P 1'
#
loop_
_entity.id
_entity.type
_entity.pdbx_description
1 polymer ?
#
loop_
_entity_poly.entity_id
_entity_poly.type
_entity_poly.pdbx_seq_one_letter_code
_entity_poly.pdbx_strand_id
1 'polypeptide(L)'
;MNTVSKETKIKKEKNFDKTKKNNFFSNLLIKLQGLGKSLMYPIALLPFAALLNRFGSLAMELNSDTQYNAGWWIGFIIQKPGATIFDQLPLLFAIGTAFGLSKDQRGEAALVGAAFYLILVAFLAEGGLPKLFYDKVVTFDFYKETDGNKELAGALSGLFYVPKYGMINQKLEIIGGTYILNIGVLGGIVAGCLSAWSYNKFKSIKLPQALSFFGGRRFVPMVIMVASLPVAFLFAILWPWFQYGLVSFGKLVSSGDSWAVPGAFLYALLNRIVQPTGLHHIVNTFLWFQMPIEGQIVDFSGSIVLFNNMNESPLIGENGMLDPKAIETILQPISNYYLGGVIISNENFKEFFNIKMSGLPDGVLMNNVDGITSFTIFGDINAFQKSMVSGNFQTGFFPMFWGGLPGAALAMIMCSKKEKRKEVTTFLAGVAFVAALTGIDEPLVFSFIFVGPILWMVNAVYTSIFAAIAIAMHMHIGFGFSGGFIDYIISFPNAWGMSKYEGMVNGKGYGVISNPLWMFVLAGLAFPAYYFTFSILIKKLDIKTPGREEEGEAVPTLQKNKKNNANQKYEMMAKGIIDIVKVENIVKVENCSTRLRLTVKDNKVGIDDKELKALGIYGIKRLGNQGLQLIIGTDVEHVADIVQEMIKT
;
A
#
# COMPACT_ATOMS: atom_id res chain seq x y z
N MET A 1 -62.52 38.98 46.23
CA MET A 1 -62.55 38.16 44.99
C MET A 1 -61.11 37.88 44.61
N ASN A 2 -60.50 36.81 45.14
CA ASN A 2 -60.46 35.45 44.58
C ASN A 2 -59.62 35.34 43.31
N THR A 3 -58.39 34.82 43.45
CA THR A 3 -57.90 33.51 42.92
C THR A 3 -57.34 33.63 41.48
N VAL A 4 -56.17 33.11 41.08
CA VAL A 4 -55.51 31.84 41.39
C VAL A 4 -54.00 31.98 41.15
N SER A 5 -53.20 31.52 42.11
CA SER A 5 -51.80 31.11 41.94
C SER A 5 -51.77 29.59 41.74
N LYS A 6 -50.94 29.09 40.81
CA LYS A 6 -50.46 27.70 40.84
C LYS A 6 -49.10 27.55 40.18
N GLU A 7 -48.22 26.94 40.95
CA GLU A 7 -46.80 26.68 40.78
C GLU A 7 -46.45 25.95 39.48
N THR A 8 -45.24 26.17 38.98
CA THR A 8 -44.52 25.12 38.23
C THR A 8 -43.08 25.05 38.70
N LYS A 9 -42.73 23.88 39.24
CA LYS A 9 -41.48 23.50 39.89
C LYS A 9 -40.27 23.69 38.96
N ILE A 10 -39.28 24.45 39.42
CA ILE A 10 -37.91 24.45 38.89
C ILE A 10 -37.25 23.13 39.32
N LYS A 11 -37.08 22.19 38.38
CA LYS A 11 -36.19 21.04 38.54
C LYS A 11 -34.75 21.55 38.44
N LYS A 12 -34.01 21.45 39.55
CA LYS A 12 -32.55 21.53 39.57
C LYS A 12 -31.97 20.44 38.65
N GLU A 13 -31.51 20.83 37.46
CA GLU A 13 -30.56 20.00 36.73
C GLU A 13 -29.23 20.02 37.49
N LYS A 14 -28.88 18.84 38.00
CA LYS A 14 -27.56 18.56 38.54
C LYS A 14 -26.55 18.75 37.41
N ASN A 15 -25.69 19.76 37.56
CA ASN A 15 -24.39 19.81 36.89
C ASN A 15 -23.67 18.48 37.12
N PHE A 16 -23.72 17.58 36.14
CA PHE A 16 -22.82 16.45 36.07
C PHE A 16 -21.52 16.96 35.47
N ASP A 17 -20.66 17.47 36.35
CA ASP A 17 -19.26 17.70 36.07
C ASP A 17 -18.58 16.35 35.79
N LYS A 18 -18.52 15.99 34.51
CA LYS A 18 -17.71 14.88 33.97
C LYS A 18 -16.50 15.45 33.21
N THR A 19 -15.75 16.36 33.81
CA THR A 19 -14.49 16.85 33.21
C THR A 19 -13.29 16.50 34.08
N LYS A 20 -12.77 15.27 33.95
CA LYS A 20 -11.37 14.96 34.33
C LYS A 20 -10.78 13.60 33.92
N LYS A 21 -11.49 12.76 33.15
CA LYS A 21 -10.98 11.42 32.77
C LYS A 21 -10.43 11.28 31.34
N ASN A 22 -10.50 12.31 30.50
CA ASN A 22 -10.23 12.17 29.05
C ASN A 22 -8.90 12.75 28.52
N ASN A 23 -8.03 13.36 29.33
CA ASN A 23 -6.86 14.09 28.79
C ASN A 23 -5.82 13.20 28.06
N PHE A 24 -5.65 11.93 28.44
CA PHE A 24 -4.67 11.07 27.76
C PHE A 24 -5.19 10.57 26.42
N PHE A 25 -6.39 9.96 26.40
CA PHE A 25 -7.00 9.42 25.19
C PHE A 25 -7.32 10.52 24.17
N SER A 26 -7.79 11.69 24.60
CA SER A 26 -8.03 12.81 23.67
C SER A 26 -6.74 13.31 23.05
N ASN A 27 -5.67 13.51 23.84
CA ASN A 27 -4.37 13.95 23.34
C ASN A 27 -3.71 12.91 22.43
N LEU A 28 -3.88 11.62 22.72
CA LEU A 28 -3.43 10.54 21.86
C LEU A 28 -4.17 10.56 20.52
N LEU A 29 -5.49 10.71 20.55
CA LEU A 29 -6.33 10.75 19.36
C LEU A 29 -6.02 11.97 18.48
N ILE A 30 -5.80 13.15 19.08
CA ILE A 30 -5.34 14.36 18.36
C ILE A 30 -3.98 14.13 17.68
N LYS A 31 -3.03 13.50 18.38
CA LYS A 31 -1.72 13.17 17.79
C LYS A 31 -1.84 12.15 16.66
N LEU A 32 -2.70 11.14 16.80
CA LEU A 32 -2.97 10.15 15.77
C LEU A 32 -3.67 10.76 14.55
N GLN A 33 -4.56 11.73 14.73
CA GLN A 33 -5.14 12.51 13.64
C GLN A 33 -4.07 13.35 12.91
N GLY A 34 -3.18 14.01 13.65
CA GLY A 34 -2.06 14.75 13.08
C GLY A 34 -1.11 13.86 12.29
N LEU A 35 -0.83 12.65 12.80
CA LEU A 35 -0.10 11.62 12.08
C LEU A 35 -0.84 11.22 10.81
N GLY A 36 -2.14 10.89 10.89
CA GLY A 36 -2.96 10.54 9.74
C GLY A 36 -2.93 11.58 8.62
N LYS A 37 -3.07 12.87 8.96
CA LYS A 37 -2.94 13.99 8.01
C LYS A 37 -1.54 14.02 7.37
N SER A 38 -0.47 13.79 8.15
CA SER A 38 0.91 13.75 7.62
C SER A 38 1.19 12.56 6.71
N LEU A 39 0.51 11.43 6.91
CA LEU A 39 0.64 10.23 6.08
C LEU A 39 -0.03 10.40 4.71
N MET A 40 -0.85 11.43 4.51
CA MET A 40 -1.50 11.68 3.21
C MET A 40 -0.53 12.22 2.15
N TYR A 41 0.58 12.86 2.54
CA TYR A 41 1.54 13.43 1.57
C TYR A 41 2.18 12.36 0.67
N PRO A 42 2.75 11.25 1.20
CA PRO A 42 3.27 10.17 0.35
C PRO A 42 2.17 9.45 -0.44
N ILE A 43 0.99 9.30 0.16
CA ILE A 43 -0.14 8.55 -0.41
C ILE A 43 -0.67 9.19 -1.70
N ALA A 44 -0.53 10.50 -1.86
CA ALA A 44 -0.98 11.22 -3.04
C ALA A 44 -0.34 10.72 -4.35
N LEU A 45 0.86 10.14 -4.30
CA LEU A 45 1.56 9.59 -5.48
C LEU A 45 1.09 8.18 -5.86
N LEU A 46 0.49 7.45 -4.92
CA LEU A 46 0.20 6.02 -5.08
C LEU A 46 -0.77 5.70 -6.22
N PRO A 47 -1.88 6.42 -6.43
CA PRO A 47 -2.81 6.11 -7.51
C PRO A 47 -2.17 6.12 -8.90
N PHE A 48 -1.37 7.15 -9.18
CA PHE A 48 -0.74 7.29 -10.49
C PHE A 48 0.43 6.32 -10.64
N ALA A 49 1.23 6.15 -9.59
CA ALA A 49 2.28 5.14 -9.56
C ALA A 49 1.73 3.73 -9.80
N ALA A 50 0.58 3.39 -9.23
CA ALA A 50 -0.08 2.10 -9.41
C ALA A 50 -0.52 1.88 -10.86
N LEU A 51 -1.13 2.89 -11.48
CA LEU A 51 -1.53 2.82 -12.89
C LEU A 51 -0.33 2.60 -13.79
N LEU A 52 0.74 3.40 -13.61
CA LEU A 52 1.98 3.25 -14.37
C LEU A 52 2.59 1.86 -14.18
N ASN A 53 2.72 1.41 -12.92
CA ASN A 53 3.26 0.10 -12.62
C ASN A 53 2.44 -1.01 -13.29
N ARG A 54 1.11 -0.94 -13.21
CA ARG A 54 0.27 -2.02 -13.73
C ARG A 54 0.21 -2.06 -15.25
N PHE A 55 -0.03 -0.92 -15.91
CA PHE A 55 -0.07 -0.88 -17.37
C PHE A 55 1.29 -1.20 -18.00
N GLY A 56 2.37 -0.72 -17.39
CA GLY A 56 3.72 -1.05 -17.84
C GLY A 56 4.02 -2.55 -17.68
N SER A 57 3.69 -3.14 -16.52
CA SER A 57 3.86 -4.58 -16.28
C SER A 57 3.05 -5.41 -17.28
N LEU A 58 1.79 -5.05 -17.54
CA LEU A 58 0.95 -5.72 -18.53
C LEU A 58 1.57 -5.68 -19.93
N ALA A 59 2.07 -4.51 -20.35
CA ALA A 59 2.71 -4.37 -21.65
C ALA A 59 3.98 -5.25 -21.76
N MET A 60 4.74 -5.41 -20.67
CA MET A 60 5.89 -6.32 -20.63
C MET A 60 5.44 -7.80 -20.67
N GLU A 61 4.41 -8.17 -19.91
CA GLU A 61 3.83 -9.52 -19.85
C GLU A 61 3.35 -9.99 -21.24
N LEU A 62 2.62 -9.12 -21.97
CA LEU A 62 2.10 -9.39 -23.31
C LEU A 62 3.19 -9.49 -24.41
N ASN A 63 4.43 -9.10 -24.10
CA ASN A 63 5.53 -9.05 -25.06
C ASN A 63 6.74 -9.88 -24.57
N SER A 64 6.48 -10.95 -23.81
CA SER A 64 7.49 -11.74 -23.09
C SER A 64 8.26 -12.74 -23.96
N ASP A 65 7.77 -13.10 -25.16
CA ASP A 65 8.38 -14.11 -26.05
C ASP A 65 9.78 -13.72 -26.57
N THR A 66 10.07 -12.43 -26.64
CA THR A 66 11.39 -11.89 -26.98
C THR A 66 11.71 -10.79 -25.98
N GLN A 67 12.51 -11.11 -24.96
CA GLN A 67 13.00 -10.12 -24.01
C GLN A 67 13.60 -8.94 -24.81
N TYR A 68 13.12 -7.73 -24.53
CA TYR A 68 13.56 -6.46 -25.14
C TYR A 68 13.03 -6.12 -26.56
N ASN A 69 11.92 -6.67 -27.01
CA ASN A 69 11.21 -6.09 -28.17
C ASN A 69 10.63 -4.69 -27.85
N ALA A 70 10.12 -3.99 -28.88
CA ALA A 70 9.58 -2.64 -28.74
C ALA A 70 8.43 -2.56 -27.71
N GLY A 71 7.54 -3.56 -27.66
CA GLY A 71 6.45 -3.61 -26.70
C GLY A 71 6.92 -3.76 -25.26
N TRP A 72 7.96 -4.58 -25.04
CA TRP A 72 8.62 -4.72 -23.75
C TRP A 72 9.26 -3.40 -23.29
N TRP A 73 9.97 -2.69 -24.18
CA TRP A 73 10.57 -1.39 -23.84
C TRP A 73 9.52 -0.33 -23.50
N ILE A 74 8.41 -0.28 -24.23
CA ILE A 74 7.28 0.61 -23.91
C ILE A 74 6.77 0.27 -22.50
N GLY A 75 6.55 -1.01 -22.22
CA GLY A 75 6.11 -1.46 -20.90
C GLY A 75 7.09 -1.08 -19.79
N PHE A 76 8.40 -1.30 -20.00
CA PHE A 76 9.45 -0.95 -19.05
C PHE A 76 9.48 0.56 -18.76
N ILE A 77 9.42 1.40 -19.79
CA ILE A 77 9.45 2.87 -19.65
C ILE A 77 8.23 3.36 -18.86
N ILE A 78 7.07 2.74 -19.04
CA ILE A 78 5.85 3.07 -18.30
C ILE A 78 5.91 2.53 -16.86
N GLN A 79 6.36 1.29 -16.67
CA GLN A 79 6.36 0.59 -15.38
C GLN A 79 7.35 1.22 -14.39
N LYS A 80 8.58 1.46 -14.84
CA LYS A 80 9.72 1.72 -13.94
C LYS A 80 9.51 2.93 -13.01
N PRO A 81 8.96 4.07 -13.48
CA PRO A 81 8.62 5.19 -12.60
C PRO A 81 7.60 4.80 -11.52
N GLY A 82 6.56 4.03 -11.90
CA GLY A 82 5.54 3.56 -10.96
C GLY A 82 6.11 2.62 -9.90
N ALA A 83 6.85 1.60 -10.32
CA ALA A 83 7.50 0.64 -9.44
C ALA A 83 8.45 1.32 -8.42
N THR A 84 9.24 2.28 -8.88
CA THR A 84 10.21 2.98 -8.02
C THR A 84 9.56 3.73 -6.84
N ILE A 85 8.34 4.25 -7.04
CA ILE A 85 7.59 4.89 -5.94
C ILE A 85 7.22 3.87 -4.86
N PHE A 86 6.81 2.66 -5.25
CA PHE A 86 6.52 1.57 -4.32
C PHE A 86 7.77 1.07 -3.61
N ASP A 87 8.89 0.92 -4.34
CA ASP A 87 10.18 0.49 -3.79
C ASP A 87 10.70 1.45 -2.72
N GLN A 88 10.39 2.74 -2.85
CA GLN A 88 10.83 3.80 -1.94
C GLN A 88 9.74 4.28 -0.98
N LEU A 89 8.62 3.56 -0.86
CA LEU A 89 7.53 3.93 0.04
C LEU A 89 8.00 4.26 1.46
N PRO A 90 8.81 3.41 2.13
CA PRO A 90 9.31 3.72 3.47
C PRO A 90 10.03 5.07 3.57
N LEU A 91 10.86 5.40 2.58
CA LEU A 91 11.59 6.65 2.52
C LEU A 91 10.64 7.84 2.31
N LEU A 92 9.66 7.70 1.40
CA LEU A 92 8.63 8.71 1.19
C LEU A 92 7.81 8.96 2.46
N PHE A 93 7.47 7.91 3.21
CA PHE A 93 6.84 8.01 4.51
C PHE A 93 7.72 8.73 5.54
N ALA A 94 9.02 8.44 5.60
CA ALA A 94 9.94 9.17 6.47
C ALA A 94 9.97 10.68 6.18
N ILE A 95 10.03 11.04 4.90
CA ILE A 95 10.03 12.43 4.41
C ILE A 95 8.68 13.10 4.73
N GLY A 96 7.58 12.48 4.30
CA GLY A 96 6.22 13.03 4.43
C GLY A 96 5.77 13.18 5.87
N THR A 97 6.03 12.18 6.72
CA THR A 97 5.74 12.24 8.15
C THR A 97 6.60 13.31 8.85
N ALA A 98 7.91 13.39 8.54
CA ALA A 98 8.77 14.41 9.12
C ALA A 98 8.33 15.84 8.74
N PHE A 99 7.99 16.04 7.47
CA PHE A 99 7.47 17.30 6.95
C PHE A 99 6.13 17.66 7.60
N GLY A 100 5.13 16.77 7.52
CA GLY A 100 3.77 17.04 7.97
C GLY A 100 3.63 17.24 9.47
N LEU A 101 4.47 16.58 10.29
CA LEU A 101 4.49 16.76 11.75
C LEU A 101 5.39 17.91 12.23
N SER A 102 6.20 18.51 11.34
CA SER A 102 6.97 19.70 11.69
C SER A 102 6.05 20.92 11.79
N LYS A 103 6.19 21.71 12.87
CA LYS A 103 5.29 22.85 13.15
C LYS A 103 5.27 23.92 12.05
N ASP A 104 6.32 24.01 11.27
CA ASP A 104 6.53 25.00 10.22
C ASP A 104 6.66 24.38 8.81
N GLN A 105 6.40 23.07 8.67
CA GLN A 105 6.36 22.36 7.36
C GLN A 105 7.53 22.76 6.45
N ARG A 106 8.74 22.56 6.97
CA ARG A 106 9.99 23.01 6.34
C ARG A 106 10.71 21.83 5.72
N GLY A 107 11.27 22.04 4.52
CA GLY A 107 11.98 21.00 3.76
C GLY A 107 13.16 20.38 4.53
N GLU A 108 13.79 21.14 5.44
CA GLU A 108 14.87 20.61 6.27
C GLU A 108 14.41 19.49 7.21
N ALA A 109 13.17 19.53 7.71
CA ALA A 109 12.62 18.44 8.52
C ALA A 109 12.46 17.17 7.68
N ALA A 110 12.01 17.32 6.43
CA ALA A 110 11.87 16.23 5.47
C ALA A 110 13.24 15.57 5.17
N LEU A 111 14.28 16.38 4.92
CA LEU A 111 15.64 15.88 4.70
C LEU A 111 16.18 15.11 5.91
N VAL A 112 15.92 15.60 7.12
CA VAL A 112 16.29 14.91 8.36
C VAL A 112 15.56 13.57 8.48
N GLY A 113 14.26 13.52 8.14
CA GLY A 113 13.47 12.28 8.07
C GLY A 113 14.09 11.24 7.14
N ALA A 114 14.44 11.66 5.93
CA ALA A 114 15.11 10.82 4.94
C ALA A 114 16.45 10.28 5.48
N ALA A 115 17.30 11.15 6.00
CA ALA A 115 18.61 10.77 6.53
C ALA A 115 18.49 9.76 7.68
N PHE A 116 17.54 9.98 8.61
CA PHE A 116 17.31 9.04 9.70
C PHE A 116 16.95 7.66 9.15
N TYR A 117 15.95 7.57 8.27
CA TYR A 117 15.51 6.29 7.72
C TYR A 117 16.66 5.55 7.01
N LEU A 118 17.44 6.25 6.18
CA LEU A 118 18.59 5.67 5.49
C LEU A 118 19.65 5.12 6.45
N ILE A 119 19.92 5.82 7.56
CA ILE A 119 20.85 5.33 8.58
C ILE A 119 20.31 4.05 9.23
N LEU A 120 19.01 3.99 9.56
CA LEU A 120 18.39 2.77 10.11
C LEU A 120 18.51 1.59 9.15
N VAL A 121 18.19 1.80 7.86
CA VAL A 121 18.32 0.75 6.84
C VAL A 121 19.77 0.29 6.70
N ALA A 122 20.74 1.21 6.71
CA ALA A 122 22.15 0.85 6.63
C ALA A 122 22.60 -0.05 7.80
N PHE A 123 22.14 0.23 9.02
CA PHE A 123 22.45 -0.62 10.18
C PHE A 123 21.78 -1.98 10.15
N LEU A 124 20.62 -2.10 9.50
CA LEU A 124 19.86 -3.34 9.36
C LEU A 124 20.06 -4.02 8.00
N ALA A 125 21.02 -3.57 7.19
CA ALA A 125 21.37 -4.21 5.94
C ALA A 125 22.00 -5.60 6.17
N GLU A 126 22.13 -6.38 5.11
CA GLU A 126 22.80 -7.68 5.16
C GLU A 126 24.23 -7.52 5.71
N GLY A 127 24.58 -8.33 6.71
CA GLY A 127 25.85 -8.22 7.45
C GLY A 127 25.90 -7.11 8.52
N GLY A 128 24.81 -6.37 8.74
CA GLY A 128 24.71 -5.29 9.73
C GLY A 128 24.50 -5.75 11.19
N LEU A 129 23.93 -4.87 12.01
CA LEU A 129 23.71 -5.09 13.45
C LEU A 129 22.95 -6.38 13.81
N PRO A 130 21.92 -6.84 13.07
CA PRO A 130 21.23 -8.08 13.41
C PRO A 130 22.16 -9.29 13.48
N LYS A 131 23.20 -9.34 12.63
CA LYS A 131 24.19 -10.41 12.62
C LYS A 131 24.96 -10.50 13.94
N LEU A 132 25.25 -9.36 14.57
CA LEU A 132 25.95 -9.31 15.86
C LEU A 132 25.21 -10.12 16.95
N PHE A 133 23.88 -10.13 16.91
CA PHE A 133 23.05 -10.75 17.93
C PHE A 133 22.58 -12.16 17.55
N TYR A 134 22.34 -12.41 16.26
CA TYR A 134 21.46 -13.50 15.83
C TYR A 134 22.03 -14.41 14.72
N ASP A 135 23.29 -14.27 14.33
CA ASP A 135 23.91 -15.08 13.26
C ASP A 135 23.71 -16.60 13.43
N LYS A 136 23.72 -17.07 14.68
CA LYS A 136 23.60 -18.50 15.04
C LYS A 136 22.28 -18.84 15.74
N VAL A 137 21.28 -17.97 15.65
CA VAL A 137 20.00 -18.14 16.34
C VAL A 137 18.92 -18.53 15.32
N VAL A 138 18.18 -19.60 15.61
CA VAL A 138 17.12 -20.17 14.76
C VAL A 138 17.64 -20.35 13.33
N THR A 139 18.62 -21.23 13.15
CA THR A 139 19.28 -21.43 11.86
C THR A 139 18.61 -22.51 11.02
N PHE A 140 18.73 -22.39 9.70
CA PHE A 140 18.44 -23.48 8.77
C PHE A 140 19.68 -23.78 7.93
N ASP A 141 19.86 -25.06 7.64
CA ASP A 141 20.96 -25.55 6.84
C ASP A 141 20.63 -25.42 5.35
N PHE A 142 21.62 -25.07 4.54
CA PHE A 142 21.51 -25.07 3.09
C PHE A 142 22.60 -25.93 2.46
N TYR A 143 22.27 -26.47 1.29
CA TYR A 143 23.02 -27.51 0.62
C TYR A 143 23.45 -27.04 -0.76
N LYS A 144 24.54 -27.62 -1.25
CA LYS A 144 24.98 -27.48 -2.62
C LYS A 144 25.12 -28.87 -3.23
N GLU A 145 24.98 -28.94 -4.53
CA GLU A 145 25.33 -30.13 -5.29
C GLU A 145 26.84 -30.08 -5.58
N THR A 146 27.58 -31.12 -5.22
CA THR A 146 28.99 -31.28 -5.54
C THR A 146 29.20 -32.73 -5.96
N ASP A 147 29.65 -32.94 -7.20
CA ASP A 147 29.82 -34.26 -7.82
C ASP A 147 28.59 -35.20 -7.72
N GLY A 148 27.38 -34.65 -7.89
CA GLY A 148 26.11 -35.41 -7.83
C GLY A 148 25.67 -35.80 -6.41
N ASN A 149 26.40 -35.37 -5.38
CA ASN A 149 26.05 -35.59 -3.98
C ASN A 149 25.59 -34.29 -3.30
N LYS A 150 24.67 -34.46 -2.35
CA LYS A 150 24.19 -33.39 -1.46
C LYS A 150 25.24 -33.12 -0.39
N GLU A 151 25.84 -31.92 -0.40
CA GLU A 151 26.77 -31.48 0.64
C GLU A 151 26.22 -30.29 1.42
N LEU A 152 26.46 -30.27 2.73
CA LEU A 152 26.14 -29.13 3.60
C LEU A 152 27.05 -27.95 3.24
N ALA A 153 26.45 -26.86 2.74
CA ALA A 153 27.18 -25.66 2.33
C ALA A 153 27.31 -24.64 3.47
N GLY A 154 26.36 -24.63 4.42
CA GLY A 154 26.41 -23.77 5.60
C GLY A 154 25.04 -23.65 6.29
N ALA A 155 24.95 -22.71 7.23
CA ALA A 155 23.73 -22.41 7.95
C ALA A 155 23.46 -20.89 7.95
N LEU A 156 22.19 -20.50 7.83
CA LEU A 156 21.75 -19.10 7.86
C LEU A 156 20.70 -18.90 8.95
N SER A 157 20.67 -17.74 9.59
CA SER A 157 19.63 -17.41 10.57
C SER A 157 18.29 -17.18 9.89
N GLY A 158 17.29 -18.00 10.24
CA GLY A 158 15.91 -17.85 9.82
C GLY A 158 15.23 -16.57 10.32
N LEU A 159 15.84 -15.83 11.25
CA LEU A 159 15.30 -14.56 11.75
C LEU A 159 15.31 -13.45 10.69
N PHE A 160 16.24 -13.52 9.73
CA PHE A 160 16.40 -12.51 8.68
C PHE A 160 16.70 -13.09 7.30
N TYR A 161 16.86 -14.41 7.18
CA TYR A 161 16.89 -15.13 5.92
C TYR A 161 15.65 -16.00 5.74
N VAL A 162 15.14 -16.06 4.50
CA VAL A 162 14.17 -17.07 4.09
C VAL A 162 14.89 -18.12 3.24
N PRO A 163 14.64 -19.42 3.46
CA PRO A 163 15.16 -20.49 2.62
C PRO A 163 14.93 -20.22 1.14
N LYS A 164 16.00 -20.24 0.36
CA LYS A 164 15.94 -20.29 -1.10
C LYS A 164 16.01 -21.76 -1.48
N TYR A 165 14.99 -22.24 -2.18
CA TYR A 165 14.93 -23.63 -2.60
C TYR A 165 15.43 -23.79 -4.04
N GLY A 166 15.94 -24.97 -4.31
CA GLY A 166 16.36 -25.43 -5.63
C GLY A 166 16.35 -26.94 -5.68
N MET A 167 16.54 -27.49 -6.87
CA MET A 167 16.56 -28.94 -7.05
C MET A 167 17.97 -29.47 -6.79
N ILE A 168 18.10 -30.46 -5.92
CA ILE A 168 19.30 -31.30 -5.76
C ILE A 168 18.82 -32.75 -5.81
N ASN A 169 19.40 -33.56 -6.70
CA ASN A 169 19.05 -34.99 -6.85
C ASN A 169 17.53 -35.23 -6.97
N GLN A 170 16.85 -34.44 -7.81
CA GLN A 170 15.40 -34.51 -8.05
C GLN A 170 14.51 -34.27 -6.81
N LYS A 171 15.06 -33.74 -5.73
CA LYS A 171 14.31 -33.30 -4.54
C LYS A 171 14.44 -31.80 -4.35
N LEU A 172 13.34 -31.18 -3.92
CA LEU A 172 13.34 -29.78 -3.53
C LEU A 172 14.11 -29.61 -2.22
N GLU A 173 15.25 -28.94 -2.28
CA GLU A 173 16.18 -28.76 -1.17
C GLU A 173 16.49 -27.27 -0.97
N ILE A 174 16.90 -26.90 0.23
CA ILE A 174 17.33 -25.53 0.53
C ILE A 174 18.73 -25.33 -0.03
N ILE A 175 18.90 -24.47 -1.03
CA ILE A 175 20.19 -24.18 -1.69
C ILE A 175 20.85 -22.88 -1.22
N GLY A 176 20.16 -22.11 -0.39
CA GLY A 176 20.69 -20.88 0.19
C GLY A 176 19.61 -20.13 0.97
N GLY A 177 19.81 -18.83 1.16
CA GLY A 177 18.80 -17.97 1.77
C GLY A 177 18.78 -16.57 1.15
N THR A 178 17.60 -15.98 1.11
CA THR A 178 17.40 -14.58 0.70
C THR A 178 17.29 -13.72 1.94
N TYR A 179 18.10 -12.67 2.03
CA TYR A 179 17.98 -11.68 3.11
C TYR A 179 16.68 -10.89 2.96
N ILE A 180 15.84 -10.90 3.99
CA ILE A 180 14.50 -10.29 3.94
C ILE A 180 14.26 -9.24 5.02
N LEU A 181 15.23 -8.97 5.90
CA LEU A 181 15.00 -8.05 6.99
C LEU A 181 14.78 -6.63 6.46
N ASN A 182 13.55 -6.15 6.58
CA ASN A 182 13.17 -4.83 6.12
C ASN A 182 12.23 -4.19 7.14
N ILE A 183 12.61 -3.03 7.68
CA ILE A 183 11.80 -2.26 8.64
C ILE A 183 10.61 -1.54 7.97
N GLY A 184 10.61 -1.49 6.64
CA GLY A 184 9.50 -1.05 5.82
C GLY A 184 8.95 0.33 6.18
N VAL A 185 7.68 0.53 5.86
CA VAL A 185 6.97 1.79 6.10
C VAL A 185 6.94 2.14 7.60
N LEU A 186 6.90 1.15 8.49
CA LEU A 186 6.98 1.38 9.93
C LEU A 186 8.29 2.09 10.32
N GLY A 187 9.43 1.60 9.82
CA GLY A 187 10.72 2.24 10.00
C GLY A 187 10.72 3.68 9.47
N GLY A 188 10.09 3.89 8.32
CA GLY A 188 9.86 5.21 7.75
C GLY A 188 9.06 6.14 8.66
N ILE A 189 7.90 5.69 9.16
CA ILE A 189 7.03 6.46 10.06
C ILE A 189 7.75 6.79 11.37
N VAL A 190 8.49 5.83 11.95
CA VAL A 190 9.26 6.04 13.18
C VAL A 190 10.37 7.07 12.97
N ALA A 191 11.14 6.92 11.89
CA ALA A 191 12.16 7.88 11.50
C ALA A 191 11.56 9.27 11.27
N GLY A 192 10.41 9.37 10.60
CA GLY A 192 9.70 10.61 10.35
C GLY A 192 9.20 11.28 11.63
N CYS A 193 8.58 10.52 12.52
CA CYS A 193 8.09 11.02 13.82
C CYS A 193 9.22 11.55 14.70
N LEU A 194 10.31 10.79 14.83
CA LEU A 194 11.46 11.19 15.64
C LEU A 194 12.21 12.36 15.02
N SER A 195 12.25 12.45 13.70
CA SER A 195 12.80 13.60 12.96
C SER A 195 11.97 14.85 13.18
N ALA A 196 10.65 14.78 13.06
CA ALA A 196 9.77 15.90 13.36
C ALA A 196 9.89 16.34 14.82
N TRP A 197 9.95 15.40 15.77
CA TRP A 197 10.15 15.70 17.18
C TRP A 197 11.49 16.41 17.42
N SER A 198 12.59 15.86 16.91
CA SER A 198 13.93 16.44 17.05
C SER A 198 14.01 17.82 16.41
N TYR A 199 13.42 17.97 15.22
CA TYR A 199 13.36 19.25 14.54
C TYR A 199 12.57 20.29 15.34
N ASN A 200 11.39 19.94 15.81
CA ASN A 200 10.56 20.85 16.60
C ASN A 200 11.20 21.24 17.93
N LYS A 201 12.01 20.35 18.54
CA LYS A 201 12.68 20.56 19.82
C LYS A 201 13.99 21.33 19.70
N PHE A 202 14.80 21.03 18.69
CA PHE A 202 16.21 21.44 18.64
C PHE A 202 16.50 22.53 17.59
N LYS A 203 15.55 22.88 16.71
CA LYS A 203 15.76 23.87 15.63
C LYS A 203 16.14 25.29 16.08
N SER A 204 15.98 25.61 17.36
CA SER A 204 16.28 26.93 17.94
C SER A 204 17.48 26.94 18.88
N ILE A 205 18.23 25.83 18.98
CA ILE A 205 19.44 25.77 19.82
C ILE A 205 20.51 26.73 19.29
N LYS A 206 21.15 27.46 20.20
CA LYS A 206 22.32 28.28 19.90
C LYS A 206 23.56 27.58 20.45
N LEU A 207 24.60 27.49 19.64
CA LEU A 207 25.89 26.91 20.02
C LEU A 207 26.92 28.01 20.29
N PRO A 208 28.01 27.71 21.03
CA PRO A 208 29.14 28.63 21.20
C PRO A 208 29.69 29.11 19.85
N GLN A 209 30.35 30.27 19.84
CA GLN A 209 30.77 30.94 18.59
C GLN A 209 31.60 30.05 17.66
N ALA A 210 32.50 29.23 18.21
CA ALA A 210 33.31 28.26 17.47
C ALA A 210 32.48 27.19 16.70
N LEU A 211 31.28 26.86 17.19
CA LEU A 211 30.36 25.88 16.59
C LEU A 211 29.09 26.54 16.01
N SER A 212 29.08 27.87 15.88
CA SER A 212 27.88 28.62 15.48
C SER A 212 27.32 28.23 14.11
N PHE A 213 28.16 27.73 13.20
CA PHE A 213 27.75 27.17 11.90
C PHE A 213 26.73 26.02 12.05
N PHE A 214 26.89 25.23 13.10
CA PHE A 214 26.07 24.06 13.43
C PHE A 214 24.83 24.43 14.26
N GLY A 215 24.63 25.70 14.60
CA GLY A 215 23.50 26.16 15.40
C GLY A 215 22.16 26.18 14.65
N GLY A 216 21.07 26.29 15.41
CA GLY A 216 19.71 26.41 14.90
C GLY A 216 19.24 25.14 14.19
N ARG A 217 18.65 25.30 12.99
CA ARG A 217 18.07 24.20 12.22
C ARG A 217 19.11 23.19 11.73
N ARG A 218 20.36 23.65 11.53
CA ARG A 218 21.48 22.81 11.12
C ARG A 218 21.95 21.87 12.23
N PHE A 219 21.54 22.13 13.47
CA PHE A 219 21.84 21.25 14.60
C PHE A 219 21.08 19.93 14.53
N VAL A 220 19.88 19.96 13.95
CA VAL A 220 18.94 18.82 13.98
C VAL A 220 19.49 17.56 13.29
N PRO A 221 20.10 17.62 12.08
CA PRO A 221 20.72 16.44 11.47
C PRO A 221 21.76 15.74 12.37
N MET A 222 22.60 16.50 13.09
CA MET A 222 23.61 15.90 13.99
C MET A 222 22.97 15.17 15.17
N VAL A 223 21.93 15.76 15.77
CA VAL A 223 21.18 15.09 16.84
C VAL A 223 20.59 13.77 16.33
N ILE A 224 20.13 13.76 15.09
CA ILE A 224 19.49 12.60 14.48
C ILE A 224 20.51 11.49 14.17
N MET A 225 21.71 11.84 13.70
CA MET A 225 22.78 10.85 13.54
C MET A 225 23.08 10.12 14.85
N VAL A 226 23.17 10.86 15.96
CA VAL A 226 23.41 10.24 17.29
C VAL A 226 22.18 9.49 17.79
N ALA A 227 20.99 10.08 17.67
CA ALA A 227 19.74 9.46 18.11
C ALA A 227 19.37 8.21 17.29
N SER A 228 19.88 8.09 16.07
CA SER A 228 19.65 6.91 15.24
C SER A 228 20.33 5.66 15.78
N LEU A 229 21.45 5.78 16.50
CA LEU A 229 22.17 4.65 17.07
C LEU A 229 21.30 3.80 18.02
N PRO A 230 20.76 4.34 19.13
CA PRO A 230 19.95 3.54 20.04
C PRO A 230 18.68 2.98 19.35
N VAL A 231 18.12 3.72 18.38
CA VAL A 231 16.95 3.26 17.62
C VAL A 231 17.32 2.10 16.68
N ALA A 232 18.47 2.16 16.01
CA ALA A 232 18.98 1.08 15.17
C ALA A 232 19.25 -0.19 15.99
N PHE A 233 19.87 -0.06 17.17
CA PHE A 233 20.06 -1.19 18.09
C PHE A 233 18.73 -1.80 18.54
N LEU A 234 17.74 -0.96 18.88
CA LEU A 234 16.41 -1.42 19.25
C LEU A 234 15.75 -2.24 18.11
N PHE A 235 15.79 -1.72 16.88
CA PHE A 235 15.28 -2.46 15.72
C PHE A 235 16.10 -3.73 15.46
N ALA A 236 17.42 -3.68 15.53
CA ALA A 236 18.27 -4.86 15.30
C ALA A 236 17.99 -5.99 16.31
N ILE A 237 17.62 -5.67 17.55
CA ILE A 237 17.28 -6.64 18.58
C ILE A 237 15.85 -7.16 18.41
N LEU A 238 14.87 -6.27 18.18
CA LEU A 238 13.45 -6.64 18.21
C LEU A 238 12.93 -7.08 16.84
N TRP A 239 13.31 -6.39 15.77
CA TRP A 239 12.72 -6.55 14.44
C TRP A 239 12.89 -7.94 13.84
N PRO A 240 14.06 -8.61 13.95
CA PRO A 240 14.21 -9.97 13.40
C PRO A 240 13.20 -10.98 13.97
N TRP A 241 12.82 -10.85 15.24
CA TRP A 241 11.79 -11.70 15.84
C TRP A 241 10.39 -11.43 15.29
N PHE A 242 10.05 -10.15 15.09
CA PHE A 242 8.78 -9.79 14.45
C PHE A 242 8.74 -10.31 13.01
N GLN A 243 9.82 -10.12 12.26
CA GLN A 243 9.95 -10.62 10.90
C GLN A 243 9.78 -12.14 10.83
N TYR A 244 10.49 -12.87 11.69
CA TYR A 244 10.36 -14.31 11.80
C TYR A 244 8.94 -14.75 12.16
N GLY A 245 8.27 -14.04 13.06
CA GLY A 245 6.88 -14.31 13.41
C GLY A 245 5.94 -14.16 12.20
N LEU A 246 6.14 -13.12 11.38
CA LEU A 246 5.35 -12.91 10.17
C LEU A 246 5.60 -13.98 9.10
N VAL A 247 6.86 -14.39 8.89
CA VAL A 247 7.21 -15.48 7.98
C VAL A 247 6.67 -16.82 8.47
N SER A 248 6.78 -17.10 9.78
CA SER A 248 6.26 -18.32 10.40
C SER A 248 4.74 -18.39 10.29
N PHE A 249 4.06 -17.26 10.48
CA PHE A 249 2.63 -17.15 10.22
C PHE A 249 2.30 -17.44 8.76
N GLY A 250 3.05 -16.87 7.81
CA GLY A 250 2.91 -17.16 6.39
C GLY A 250 3.01 -18.65 6.08
N LYS A 251 4.04 -19.33 6.62
CA LYS A 251 4.22 -20.79 6.47
C LYS A 251 3.07 -21.59 7.07
N LEU A 252 2.53 -21.15 8.19
CA LEU A 252 1.41 -21.81 8.86
C LEU A 252 0.14 -21.73 8.01
N VAL A 253 -0.20 -20.54 7.50
CA VAL A 253 -1.44 -20.36 6.73
C VAL A 253 -1.40 -21.00 5.35
N SER A 254 -0.24 -21.50 4.92
CA SER A 254 -0.04 -22.21 3.65
C SER A 254 0.33 -23.67 3.81
N SER A 255 0.15 -24.27 4.99
CA SER A 255 0.67 -25.61 5.27
C SER A 255 -0.12 -26.76 4.62
N GLY A 256 -0.99 -26.48 3.65
CA GLY A 256 -1.77 -27.47 2.90
C GLY A 256 -3.23 -27.06 2.67
N ASP A 257 -3.99 -27.93 1.99
CA ASP A 257 -5.35 -27.64 1.51
C ASP A 257 -6.36 -27.36 2.64
N SER A 258 -6.23 -28.05 3.78
CA SER A 258 -7.08 -27.78 4.96
C SER A 258 -6.90 -26.36 5.51
N TRP A 259 -5.77 -25.73 5.21
CA TRP A 259 -5.48 -24.34 5.59
C TRP A 259 -5.87 -23.33 4.51
N ALA A 260 -6.37 -23.73 3.34
CA ALA A 260 -6.74 -22.77 2.29
C ALA A 260 -7.77 -21.73 2.77
N VAL A 261 -8.90 -22.18 3.33
CA VAL A 261 -9.97 -21.28 3.80
C VAL A 261 -9.59 -20.55 5.10
N PRO A 262 -9.16 -21.23 6.19
CA PRO A 262 -8.75 -20.54 7.43
C PRO A 262 -7.53 -19.65 7.21
N GLY A 263 -6.60 -20.08 6.36
CA GLY A 263 -5.40 -19.35 6.00
C GLY A 263 -5.73 -18.06 5.25
N ALA A 264 -6.61 -18.12 4.24
CA ALA A 264 -7.08 -16.93 3.53
C ALA A 264 -7.78 -15.94 4.46
N PHE A 265 -8.62 -16.43 5.38
CA PHE A 265 -9.26 -15.59 6.41
C PHE A 265 -8.21 -14.90 7.29
N LEU A 266 -7.33 -15.67 7.92
CA LEU A 266 -6.35 -15.15 8.88
C LEU A 266 -5.37 -14.20 8.20
N TYR A 267 -4.93 -14.54 6.99
CA TYR A 267 -4.07 -13.69 6.20
C TYR A 267 -4.74 -12.37 5.87
N ALA A 268 -5.96 -12.38 5.30
CA ALA A 268 -6.67 -11.15 4.96
C ALA A 268 -6.94 -10.28 6.19
N LEU A 269 -7.30 -10.91 7.32
CA LEU A 269 -7.51 -10.21 8.60
C LEU A 269 -6.22 -9.53 9.08
N LEU A 270 -5.12 -10.29 9.17
CA LEU A 270 -3.83 -9.77 9.63
C LEU A 270 -3.35 -8.66 8.69
N ASN A 271 -3.40 -8.90 7.38
CA ASN A 271 -2.99 -7.96 6.35
C ASN A 271 -3.70 -6.61 6.52
N ARG A 272 -5.02 -6.59 6.76
CA ARG A 272 -5.78 -5.36 6.98
C ARG A 272 -5.50 -4.72 8.35
N ILE A 273 -5.26 -5.52 9.39
CA ILE A 273 -4.89 -5.04 10.74
C ILE A 273 -3.48 -4.39 10.75
N VAL A 274 -2.58 -4.83 9.88
CA VAL A 274 -1.23 -4.25 9.81
C VAL A 274 -1.06 -3.29 8.63
N GLN A 275 -2.15 -2.97 7.94
CA GLN A 275 -2.17 -2.02 6.84
C GLN A 275 -1.70 -0.59 7.22
N PRO A 276 -2.22 0.06 8.28
CA PRO A 276 -1.81 1.42 8.64
C PRO A 276 -0.33 1.59 8.99
N THR A 277 0.32 0.52 9.43
CA THR A 277 1.77 0.51 9.73
C THR A 277 2.61 0.16 8.50
N GLY A 278 1.96 -0.20 7.39
CA GLY A 278 2.58 -0.69 6.16
C GLY A 278 3.28 -2.04 6.31
N LEU A 279 3.10 -2.75 7.43
CA LEU A 279 3.72 -4.06 7.65
C LEU A 279 3.07 -5.16 6.81
N HIS A 280 1.92 -4.90 6.22
CA HIS A 280 1.25 -5.82 5.31
C HIS A 280 2.16 -6.17 4.10
N HIS A 281 3.02 -5.25 3.65
CA HIS A 281 3.99 -5.54 2.59
C HIS A 281 4.94 -6.69 2.94
N ILE A 282 5.31 -6.85 4.20
CA ILE A 282 6.22 -7.93 4.63
C ILE A 282 5.53 -9.29 4.55
N VAL A 283 4.30 -9.36 5.07
CA VAL A 283 3.46 -10.57 5.02
C VAL A 283 3.23 -10.96 3.56
N ASN A 284 2.95 -9.95 2.72
CA ASN A 284 2.76 -10.10 1.29
C ASN A 284 4.03 -10.59 0.60
N THR A 285 5.21 -10.03 0.90
CA THR A 285 6.47 -10.42 0.23
C THR A 285 6.70 -11.92 0.33
N PHE A 286 6.49 -12.51 1.51
CA PHE A 286 6.65 -13.94 1.69
C PHE A 286 5.58 -14.73 0.92
N LEU A 287 4.29 -14.46 1.16
CA LEU A 287 3.17 -15.21 0.58
C LEU A 287 3.09 -15.06 -0.95
N TRP A 288 3.24 -13.85 -1.46
CA TRP A 288 3.04 -13.54 -2.88
C TRP A 288 4.25 -13.84 -3.76
N PHE A 289 5.48 -13.86 -3.21
CA PHE A 289 6.69 -13.96 -4.05
C PHE A 289 7.70 -15.03 -3.62
N GLN A 290 7.65 -15.57 -2.41
CA GLN A 290 8.72 -16.45 -1.90
C GLN A 290 8.25 -17.84 -1.46
N MET A 291 7.00 -17.97 -1.07
CA MET A 291 6.41 -19.23 -0.62
C MET A 291 6.46 -20.30 -1.72
N PRO A 292 7.01 -21.50 -1.48
CA PRO A 292 6.89 -22.57 -2.45
C PRO A 292 5.43 -22.98 -2.58
N ILE A 293 4.89 -22.92 -3.79
CA ILE A 293 3.56 -23.44 -4.12
C ILE A 293 3.78 -24.59 -5.08
N GLU A 294 3.23 -25.74 -4.74
CA GLU A 294 3.29 -26.95 -5.54
C GLU A 294 1.93 -27.21 -6.18
N GLY A 295 1.92 -27.58 -7.46
CA GLY A 295 0.68 -27.85 -8.16
C GLY A 295 0.86 -28.12 -9.65
N GLN A 296 -0.27 -28.12 -10.35
CA GLN A 296 -0.33 -28.29 -11.79
C GLN A 296 -0.53 -26.93 -12.48
N ILE A 297 0.16 -26.75 -13.60
CA ILE A 297 -0.07 -25.62 -14.50
C ILE A 297 -1.23 -25.99 -15.41
N VAL A 298 -2.15 -25.06 -15.64
CA VAL A 298 -3.34 -25.28 -16.46
C VAL A 298 -3.42 -24.27 -17.60
N ASP A 299 -4.01 -24.66 -18.71
CA ASP A 299 -4.33 -23.73 -19.80
C ASP A 299 -5.76 -23.17 -19.68
N PHE A 300 -6.17 -22.33 -20.63
CA PHE A 300 -7.50 -21.72 -20.67
C PHE A 300 -8.64 -22.73 -20.89
N SER A 301 -8.31 -23.95 -21.33
CA SER A 301 -9.28 -25.05 -21.46
C SER A 301 -9.46 -25.79 -20.13
N GLY A 302 -8.56 -25.59 -19.16
CA GLY A 302 -8.51 -26.33 -17.89
C GLY A 302 -7.65 -27.59 -17.96
N SER A 303 -7.00 -27.85 -19.10
CA SER A 303 -6.12 -29.00 -19.30
C SER A 303 -4.79 -28.79 -18.59
N ILE A 304 -4.23 -29.86 -18.03
CA ILE A 304 -2.93 -29.87 -17.37
C ILE A 304 -1.83 -29.67 -18.41
N VAL A 305 -0.98 -28.68 -18.20
CA VAL A 305 0.12 -28.34 -19.10
C VAL A 305 1.38 -29.10 -18.70
N LEU A 306 1.92 -29.89 -19.63
CA LEU A 306 3.18 -30.59 -19.49
C LEU A 306 4.17 -30.07 -20.54
N PHE A 307 5.47 -30.18 -20.29
CA PHE A 307 6.51 -29.74 -21.22
C PHE A 307 7.25 -30.96 -21.79
N ASN A 308 7.47 -30.99 -23.10
CA ASN A 308 7.94 -32.20 -23.80
C ASN A 308 9.31 -32.68 -23.32
N ASN A 309 10.17 -31.75 -22.90
CA ASN A 309 11.55 -32.01 -22.46
C ASN A 309 11.68 -32.11 -20.93
N MET A 310 10.63 -32.53 -20.23
CA MET A 310 10.66 -32.69 -18.78
C MET A 310 11.37 -33.95 -18.29
N ASN A 311 11.64 -34.92 -19.17
CA ASN A 311 12.21 -36.21 -18.79
C ASN A 311 13.29 -36.65 -19.79
N GLU A 312 14.01 -37.74 -19.48
CA GLU A 312 15.04 -38.32 -20.35
C GLU A 312 14.50 -38.77 -21.72
N SER A 313 13.18 -38.98 -21.82
CA SER A 313 12.47 -39.31 -23.06
C SER A 313 11.34 -38.29 -23.31
N PRO A 314 11.14 -37.85 -24.56
CA PRO A 314 10.11 -36.86 -24.88
C PRO A 314 8.70 -37.44 -24.66
N LEU A 315 7.78 -36.62 -24.17
CA LEU A 315 6.39 -37.04 -23.94
C LEU A 315 5.66 -37.38 -25.25
N ILE A 316 5.99 -36.67 -26.32
CA ILE A 316 5.50 -36.89 -27.68
C ILE A 316 6.68 -37.26 -28.57
N GLY A 317 6.60 -38.42 -29.24
CA GLY A 317 7.59 -38.86 -30.22
C GLY A 317 7.51 -38.09 -31.55
N GLU A 318 8.49 -38.29 -32.44
CA GLU A 318 8.54 -37.61 -33.75
C GLU A 318 7.32 -37.88 -34.64
N ASN A 319 6.59 -38.98 -34.38
CA ASN A 319 5.35 -39.36 -35.06
C ASN A 319 4.10 -38.62 -34.53
N GLY A 320 4.24 -37.71 -33.56
CA GLY A 320 3.14 -36.98 -32.94
C GLY A 320 2.26 -37.80 -31.99
N MET A 321 2.65 -39.04 -31.68
CA MET A 321 1.99 -39.91 -30.71
C MET A 321 2.70 -39.83 -29.35
N LEU A 322 1.94 -40.08 -28.28
CA LEU A 322 2.47 -40.22 -26.93
C LEU A 322 3.42 -41.42 -26.85
N ASP A 323 4.57 -41.22 -26.20
CA ASP A 323 5.47 -42.31 -25.83
C ASP A 323 4.79 -43.23 -24.80
N PRO A 324 4.68 -44.55 -25.04
CA PRO A 324 4.14 -45.50 -24.06
C PRO A 324 4.78 -45.38 -22.67
N LYS A 325 6.07 -45.09 -22.60
CA LYS A 325 6.78 -44.91 -21.32
C LYS A 325 6.33 -43.63 -20.61
N ALA A 326 6.04 -42.57 -21.35
CA ALA A 326 5.51 -41.33 -20.78
C ALA A 326 4.08 -41.52 -20.24
N ILE A 327 3.26 -42.31 -20.92
CA ILE A 327 1.90 -42.66 -20.44
C ILE A 327 2.01 -43.33 -19.07
N GLU A 328 2.84 -44.37 -18.96
CA GLU A 328 2.97 -45.15 -17.72
C GLU A 328 3.59 -44.34 -16.57
N THR A 329 4.62 -43.54 -16.85
CA THR A 329 5.44 -42.91 -15.80
C THR A 329 4.99 -41.50 -15.41
N ILE A 330 4.21 -40.81 -16.26
CA ILE A 330 3.81 -39.41 -16.04
C ILE A 330 2.31 -39.23 -16.14
N LEU A 331 1.70 -39.54 -17.30
CA LEU A 331 0.29 -39.20 -17.53
C LEU A 331 -0.65 -40.04 -16.66
N GLN A 332 -0.40 -41.35 -16.52
CA GLN A 332 -1.27 -42.23 -15.74
C GLN A 332 -1.19 -41.96 -14.23
N PRO A 333 -0.01 -41.72 -13.61
CA PRO A 333 0.08 -41.26 -12.22
C PRO A 333 -0.70 -39.96 -11.97
N ILE A 334 -0.57 -38.97 -12.86
CA ILE A 334 -1.35 -37.71 -12.75
C ILE A 334 -2.85 -38.00 -12.86
N SER A 335 -3.25 -38.86 -13.80
CA SER A 335 -4.66 -39.23 -13.98
C SER A 335 -5.25 -39.95 -12.77
N ASN A 336 -4.49 -40.88 -12.17
CA ASN A 336 -4.91 -41.60 -10.98
C ASN A 336 -5.14 -40.67 -9.79
N TYR A 337 -4.33 -39.61 -9.67
CA TYR A 337 -4.43 -38.66 -8.57
C TYR A 337 -5.48 -37.58 -8.81
N TYR A 338 -5.44 -36.90 -9.97
CA TYR A 338 -6.26 -35.71 -10.23
C TYR A 338 -7.53 -36.00 -11.04
N LEU A 339 -7.55 -37.06 -11.85
CA LEU A 339 -8.62 -37.30 -12.82
C LEU A 339 -9.47 -38.53 -12.49
N GLY A 340 -9.35 -39.07 -11.27
CA GLY A 340 -10.12 -40.23 -10.83
C GLY A 340 -9.76 -41.54 -11.55
N GLY A 341 -8.54 -41.65 -12.09
CA GLY A 341 -8.04 -42.90 -12.69
C GLY A 341 -8.49 -43.16 -14.13
N VAL A 342 -8.79 -42.11 -14.90
CA VAL A 342 -9.07 -42.25 -16.34
C VAL A 342 -7.85 -42.88 -17.04
N ILE A 343 -8.09 -43.86 -17.90
CA ILE A 343 -7.03 -44.50 -18.70
C ILE A 343 -6.64 -43.55 -19.83
N ILE A 344 -5.38 -43.10 -19.86
CA ILE A 344 -4.90 -42.15 -20.85
C ILE A 344 -4.41 -42.87 -22.11
N SER A 345 -4.85 -42.40 -23.27
CA SER A 345 -4.51 -42.91 -24.59
C SER A 345 -4.25 -41.77 -25.58
N ASN A 346 -3.73 -42.11 -26.76
CA ASN A 346 -3.54 -41.15 -27.86
C ASN A 346 -4.85 -40.49 -28.34
N GLU A 347 -6.00 -41.10 -28.07
CA GLU A 347 -7.31 -40.60 -28.51
C GLU A 347 -7.89 -39.57 -27.54
N ASN A 348 -7.67 -39.75 -26.24
CA ASN A 348 -8.33 -38.94 -25.20
C ASN A 348 -7.39 -37.98 -24.46
N PHE A 349 -6.06 -38.09 -24.59
CA PHE A 349 -5.16 -37.29 -23.75
C PHE A 349 -5.35 -35.78 -23.91
N LYS A 350 -5.74 -35.31 -25.11
CA LYS A 350 -5.97 -33.89 -25.41
C LYS A 350 -7.16 -33.30 -24.67
N GLU A 351 -8.03 -34.13 -24.10
CA GLU A 351 -9.13 -33.68 -23.24
C GLU A 351 -8.65 -33.26 -21.84
N PHE A 352 -7.48 -33.75 -21.42
CA PHE A 352 -6.96 -33.60 -20.06
C PHE A 352 -5.59 -32.93 -20.01
N PHE A 353 -4.78 -33.07 -21.06
CA PHE A 353 -3.39 -32.66 -21.10
C PHE A 353 -3.08 -31.81 -22.35
N ASN A 354 -2.26 -30.79 -22.15
CA ASN A 354 -1.69 -29.98 -23.21
C ASN A 354 -0.16 -30.03 -23.11
N ILE A 355 0.51 -30.58 -24.13
CA ILE A 355 1.96 -30.77 -24.11
C ILE A 355 2.61 -29.65 -24.94
N LYS A 356 3.34 -28.77 -24.24
CA LYS A 356 4.13 -27.71 -24.86
C LYS A 356 5.49 -28.24 -25.32
N MET A 357 5.89 -27.87 -26.54
CA MET A 357 7.20 -28.23 -27.09
C MET A 357 8.35 -27.37 -26.53
N SER A 358 8.02 -26.27 -25.85
CA SER A 358 8.99 -25.41 -25.18
C SER A 358 9.59 -26.10 -23.95
N GLY A 359 10.77 -25.63 -23.51
CA GLY A 359 11.31 -25.98 -22.20
C GLY A 359 10.47 -25.44 -21.04
N LEU A 360 10.85 -25.83 -19.82
CA LEU A 360 10.26 -25.30 -18.60
C LEU A 360 10.44 -23.77 -18.55
N PRO A 361 9.38 -22.99 -18.24
CA PRO A 361 9.48 -21.55 -18.09
C PRO A 361 10.40 -21.17 -16.92
N ASP A 362 11.07 -20.02 -17.04
CA ASP A 362 11.96 -19.50 -16.00
C ASP A 362 11.29 -19.45 -14.62
N GLY A 363 11.93 -20.01 -13.60
CA GLY A 363 11.43 -20.05 -12.22
C GLY A 363 10.27 -21.04 -11.98
N VAL A 364 10.05 -21.97 -12.90
CA VAL A 364 9.25 -23.19 -12.67
C VAL A 364 10.23 -24.32 -12.39
N LEU A 365 10.12 -24.97 -11.23
CA LEU A 365 10.87 -26.17 -10.92
C LEU A 365 9.97 -27.38 -11.13
N MET A 366 10.48 -28.41 -11.80
CA MET A 366 9.80 -29.70 -11.82
C MET A 366 10.15 -30.45 -10.53
N ASN A 367 9.14 -30.96 -9.85
CA ASN A 367 9.28 -31.79 -8.65
C ASN A 367 8.50 -33.11 -8.83
N ASN A 368 8.81 -34.10 -8.00
CA ASN A 368 8.06 -35.35 -7.93
C ASN A 368 7.55 -35.54 -6.51
N VAL A 369 6.24 -35.34 -6.31
CA VAL A 369 5.58 -35.46 -5.01
C VAL A 369 4.82 -36.79 -5.01
N ASP A 370 5.24 -37.72 -4.17
CA ASP A 370 4.64 -39.06 -4.03
C ASP A 370 4.49 -39.84 -5.34
N GLY A 371 5.46 -39.73 -6.26
CA GLY A 371 5.43 -40.41 -7.56
C GLY A 371 4.72 -39.63 -8.66
N ILE A 372 4.23 -38.42 -8.37
CA ILE A 372 3.46 -37.60 -9.31
C ILE A 372 4.30 -36.39 -9.74
N THR A 373 4.46 -36.24 -11.05
CA THR A 373 5.09 -35.05 -11.63
C THR A 373 4.26 -33.81 -11.31
N SER A 374 4.88 -32.86 -10.61
CA SER A 374 4.29 -31.57 -10.23
C SER A 374 5.26 -30.42 -10.49
N PHE A 375 4.76 -29.20 -10.38
CA PHE A 375 5.58 -28.01 -10.50
C PHE A 375 5.62 -27.25 -9.19
N THR A 376 6.79 -26.71 -8.86
CA THR A 376 6.98 -25.77 -7.76
C THR A 376 7.26 -24.38 -8.34
N ILE A 377 6.46 -23.39 -7.95
CA ILE A 377 6.69 -21.98 -8.24
C ILE A 377 6.68 -21.20 -6.93
N PHE A 378 7.62 -20.27 -6.79
CA PHE A 378 7.74 -19.45 -5.59
C PHE A 378 6.86 -18.22 -5.66
N GLY A 379 5.89 -18.13 -4.75
CA GLY A 379 5.00 -17.01 -4.54
C GLY A 379 3.65 -17.17 -5.21
N ASP A 380 2.58 -16.81 -4.49
CA ASP A 380 1.19 -16.90 -4.97
C ASP A 380 0.92 -16.06 -6.22
N ILE A 381 1.52 -14.88 -6.35
CA ILE A 381 1.37 -14.04 -7.57
C ILE A 381 2.09 -14.71 -8.75
N ASN A 382 3.33 -15.12 -8.54
CA ASN A 382 4.16 -15.73 -9.59
C ASN A 382 3.55 -17.06 -10.07
N ALA A 383 3.03 -17.86 -9.13
CA ALA A 383 2.29 -19.09 -9.40
C ALA A 383 1.09 -18.82 -10.31
N PHE A 384 0.25 -17.86 -9.93
CA PHE A 384 -0.96 -17.54 -10.65
C PHE A 384 -0.67 -17.00 -12.07
N GLN A 385 0.35 -16.13 -12.21
CA GLN A 385 0.76 -15.58 -13.50
C GLN A 385 1.24 -16.64 -14.49
N LYS A 386 1.79 -17.75 -13.97
CA LYS A 386 2.17 -18.92 -14.77
C LYS A 386 1.05 -19.93 -14.95
N SER A 387 -0.17 -19.55 -14.59
CA SER A 387 -1.38 -20.38 -14.68
C SER A 387 -1.32 -21.65 -13.81
N MET A 388 -0.56 -21.64 -12.73
CA MET A 388 -0.70 -22.68 -11.70
C MET A 388 -1.92 -22.39 -10.84
N VAL A 389 -2.67 -23.44 -10.49
CA VAL A 389 -3.86 -23.33 -9.63
C VAL A 389 -3.43 -22.78 -8.26
N SER A 390 -3.68 -21.50 -8.06
CA SER A 390 -3.18 -20.67 -6.96
C SER A 390 -3.97 -19.36 -6.91
N GLY A 391 -3.61 -18.42 -6.04
CA GLY A 391 -4.38 -17.19 -5.81
C GLY A 391 -5.16 -17.19 -4.49
N ASN A 392 -4.85 -18.12 -3.59
CA ASN A 392 -5.52 -18.26 -2.29
C ASN A 392 -5.34 -17.01 -1.41
N PHE A 393 -4.23 -16.30 -1.57
CA PHE A 393 -3.89 -15.09 -0.83
C PHE A 393 -4.12 -13.81 -1.65
N GLN A 394 -4.91 -13.89 -2.72
CA GLN A 394 -5.22 -12.79 -3.63
C GLN A 394 -6.73 -12.63 -3.86
N THR A 395 -7.42 -13.71 -4.21
CA THR A 395 -8.84 -13.71 -4.61
C THR A 395 -9.76 -12.96 -3.63
N GLY A 396 -9.47 -13.06 -2.34
CA GLY A 396 -10.30 -12.51 -1.29
C GLY A 396 -10.38 -10.97 -1.20
N PHE A 397 -9.51 -10.24 -1.89
CA PHE A 397 -9.51 -8.78 -1.81
C PHE A 397 -10.49 -8.11 -2.78
N PHE A 398 -10.84 -8.75 -3.89
CA PHE A 398 -11.73 -8.17 -4.92
C PHE A 398 -13.13 -7.76 -4.40
N PRO A 399 -13.82 -8.53 -3.55
CA PRO A 399 -15.13 -8.11 -3.01
C PRO A 399 -15.06 -6.83 -2.18
N MET A 400 -13.96 -6.64 -1.44
CA MET A 400 -13.70 -5.42 -0.69
C MET A 400 -13.51 -4.23 -1.64
N PHE A 401 -12.72 -4.35 -2.70
CA PHE A 401 -12.44 -3.23 -3.60
C PHE A 401 -13.66 -2.77 -4.41
N TRP A 402 -14.49 -3.70 -4.89
CA TRP A 402 -15.60 -3.34 -5.80
C TRP A 402 -16.95 -3.19 -5.11
N GLY A 403 -17.11 -3.84 -3.96
CA GLY A 403 -18.33 -3.78 -3.16
C GLY A 403 -18.13 -3.02 -1.87
N GLY A 404 -17.24 -3.54 -1.02
CA GLY A 404 -17.11 -3.08 0.36
C GLY A 404 -16.71 -1.62 0.50
N LEU A 405 -15.59 -1.22 -0.10
CA LEU A 405 -15.06 0.14 -0.03
C LEU A 405 -15.98 1.17 -0.71
N PRO A 406 -16.57 0.91 -1.89
CA PRO A 406 -17.63 1.77 -2.44
C PRO A 406 -18.83 1.90 -1.50
N GLY A 407 -19.26 0.81 -0.86
CA GLY A 407 -20.32 0.83 0.15
C GLY A 407 -19.97 1.69 1.37
N ALA A 408 -18.75 1.57 1.88
CA ALA A 408 -18.23 2.39 2.97
C ALA A 408 -18.13 3.88 2.60
N ALA A 409 -17.65 4.19 1.40
CA ALA A 409 -17.57 5.55 0.87
C ALA A 409 -18.97 6.17 0.78
N LEU A 410 -19.95 5.44 0.24
CA LEU A 410 -21.34 5.92 0.18
C LEU A 410 -21.93 6.12 1.58
N ALA A 411 -21.66 5.23 2.53
CA ALA A 411 -22.11 5.40 3.92
C ALA A 411 -21.57 6.69 4.55
N MET A 412 -20.28 6.98 4.35
CA MET A 412 -19.65 8.21 4.83
C MET A 412 -20.23 9.47 4.15
N ILE A 413 -20.46 9.44 2.84
CA ILE A 413 -21.12 10.52 2.08
C ILE A 413 -22.53 10.80 2.64
N MET A 414 -23.32 9.76 2.85
CA MET A 414 -24.70 9.89 3.34
C MET A 414 -24.75 10.35 4.80
N CYS A 415 -23.71 10.05 5.58
CA CYS A 415 -23.57 10.49 6.97
C CYS A 415 -22.94 11.88 7.14
N SER A 416 -22.47 12.52 6.06
CA SER A 416 -21.88 13.85 6.11
C SER A 416 -22.93 14.94 6.34
N LYS A 417 -22.48 16.09 6.87
CA LYS A 417 -23.29 17.33 6.95
C LYS A 417 -23.76 17.74 5.55
N LYS A 418 -24.98 18.30 5.43
CA LYS A 418 -25.60 18.62 4.13
C LYS A 418 -24.77 19.64 3.36
N GLU A 419 -24.16 20.58 4.07
CA GLU A 419 -23.37 21.70 3.55
C GLU A 419 -22.05 21.21 2.95
N LYS A 420 -21.42 20.21 3.58
CA LYS A 420 -20.14 19.61 3.13
C LYS A 420 -20.33 18.44 2.15
N ARG A 421 -21.57 17.97 1.92
CA ARG A 421 -21.84 16.72 1.18
C ARG A 421 -21.27 16.73 -0.23
N LYS A 422 -21.39 17.84 -0.96
CA LYS A 422 -20.87 17.93 -2.34
C LYS A 422 -19.35 17.75 -2.40
N GLU A 423 -18.63 18.37 -1.47
CA GLU A 423 -17.17 18.26 -1.35
C GLU A 423 -16.78 16.82 -0.98
N VAL A 424 -17.43 16.26 0.04
CA VAL A 424 -17.21 14.89 0.52
C VAL A 424 -17.51 13.86 -0.56
N THR A 425 -18.61 14.01 -1.31
CA THR A 425 -18.94 13.15 -2.46
C THR A 425 -17.82 13.20 -3.49
N THR A 426 -17.34 14.39 -3.83
CA THR A 426 -16.28 14.55 -4.84
C THR A 426 -15.00 13.83 -4.41
N PHE A 427 -14.60 13.99 -3.15
CA PHE A 427 -13.42 13.34 -2.60
C PHE A 427 -13.60 11.82 -2.48
N LEU A 428 -14.61 11.36 -1.75
CA LEU A 428 -14.82 9.94 -1.43
C LEU A 428 -15.17 9.09 -2.65
N ALA A 429 -15.97 9.61 -3.58
CA ALA A 429 -16.24 8.89 -4.83
C ALA A 429 -14.98 8.76 -5.69
N GLY A 430 -14.12 9.80 -5.71
CA GLY A 430 -12.86 9.77 -6.43
C GLY A 430 -11.90 8.72 -5.89
N VAL A 431 -11.66 8.70 -4.58
CA VAL A 431 -10.75 7.71 -3.97
C VAL A 431 -11.33 6.29 -3.99
N ALA A 432 -12.65 6.11 -3.84
CA ALA A 432 -13.29 4.80 -3.97
C ALA A 432 -13.21 4.25 -5.39
N PHE A 433 -13.36 5.11 -6.41
CA PHE A 433 -13.19 4.73 -7.80
C PHE A 433 -11.75 4.28 -8.09
N VAL A 434 -10.76 5.04 -7.60
CA VAL A 434 -9.34 4.67 -7.72
C VAL A 434 -9.07 3.32 -7.05
N ALA A 435 -9.58 3.12 -5.83
CA ALA A 435 -9.43 1.85 -5.11
C ALA A 435 -10.05 0.68 -5.88
N ALA A 436 -11.27 0.84 -6.40
CA ALA A 436 -11.92 -0.19 -7.21
C ALA A 436 -11.15 -0.50 -8.50
N LEU A 437 -10.62 0.53 -9.19
CA LEU A 437 -9.94 0.38 -10.47
C LEU A 437 -8.54 -0.21 -10.33
N THR A 438 -7.77 0.27 -9.35
CA THR A 438 -6.32 0.00 -9.21
C THR A 438 -5.98 -0.95 -8.07
N GLY A 439 -6.87 -1.13 -7.09
CA GLY A 439 -6.60 -1.90 -5.88
C GLY A 439 -5.86 -1.11 -4.79
N ILE A 440 -5.63 0.19 -4.96
CA ILE A 440 -5.00 1.07 -3.96
C ILE A 440 -6.09 1.72 -3.09
N ASP A 441 -6.26 1.23 -1.86
CA ASP A 441 -7.30 1.69 -0.93
C ASP A 441 -6.81 2.64 0.17
N GLU A 442 -5.50 2.88 0.28
CA GLU A 442 -4.91 3.74 1.32
C GLU A 442 -5.57 5.12 1.38
N PRO A 443 -5.81 5.85 0.26
CA PRO A 443 -6.43 7.17 0.32
C PRO A 443 -7.83 7.16 0.96
N LEU A 444 -8.58 6.06 0.81
CA LEU A 444 -9.91 5.89 1.37
C LEU A 444 -9.87 5.37 2.81
N VAL A 445 -9.08 4.32 3.08
CA VAL A 445 -8.97 3.74 4.44
C VAL A 445 -8.43 4.78 5.42
N PHE A 446 -7.44 5.58 4.99
CA PHE A 446 -6.82 6.58 5.87
C PHE A 446 -7.77 7.74 6.19
N SER A 447 -8.82 7.94 5.39
CA SER A 447 -9.83 8.97 5.67
C SER A 447 -10.69 8.64 6.89
N PHE A 448 -10.74 7.38 7.35
CA PHE A 448 -11.56 6.98 8.50
C PHE A 448 -10.80 6.23 9.61
N ILE A 449 -9.62 5.67 9.34
CA ILE A 449 -8.92 4.80 10.31
C ILE A 449 -8.58 5.49 11.64
N PHE A 450 -8.15 6.75 11.60
CA PHE A 450 -7.75 7.51 12.79
C PHE A 450 -8.94 8.13 13.54
N VAL A 451 -10.04 8.38 12.84
CA VAL A 451 -11.26 8.97 13.41
C VAL A 451 -12.27 7.92 13.86
N GLY A 452 -12.20 6.70 13.30
CA GLY A 452 -13.06 5.57 13.62
C GLY A 452 -12.33 4.23 13.50
N PRO A 453 -11.45 3.88 14.47
CA PRO A 453 -10.74 2.58 14.48
C PRO A 453 -11.68 1.37 14.40
N ILE A 454 -12.91 1.49 14.91
CA ILE A 454 -13.91 0.42 14.80
C ILE A 454 -14.35 0.17 13.36
N LEU A 455 -14.44 1.20 12.52
CA LEU A 455 -14.78 1.05 11.10
C LEU A 455 -13.66 0.32 10.35
N TRP A 456 -12.42 0.59 10.73
CA TRP A 456 -11.26 -0.14 10.22
C TRP A 456 -11.24 -1.61 10.63
N MET A 457 -11.57 -1.93 11.89
CA MET A 457 -11.72 -3.32 12.32
C MET A 457 -12.84 -4.04 11.56
N VAL A 458 -13.96 -3.38 11.32
CA VAL A 458 -15.05 -3.94 10.50
C VAL A 458 -14.58 -4.19 9.07
N ASN A 459 -13.85 -3.25 8.46
CA ASN A 459 -13.23 -3.45 7.15
C ASN A 459 -12.34 -4.70 7.15
N ALA A 460 -11.44 -4.84 8.13
CA ALA A 460 -10.56 -6.00 8.23
C ALA A 460 -11.32 -7.34 8.33
N VAL A 461 -12.36 -7.40 9.17
CA VAL A 461 -13.18 -8.59 9.38
C VAL A 461 -14.02 -8.94 8.16
N TYR A 462 -14.62 -7.94 7.50
CA TYR A 462 -15.40 -8.22 6.30
C TYR A 462 -14.51 -8.67 5.14
N THR A 463 -13.34 -8.05 4.95
CA THR A 463 -12.38 -8.52 3.95
C THR A 463 -11.98 -9.98 4.22
N SER A 464 -11.73 -10.36 5.48
CA SER A 464 -11.38 -11.74 5.80
C SER A 464 -12.53 -12.73 5.60
N ILE A 465 -13.77 -12.35 5.92
CA ILE A 465 -14.95 -13.18 5.66
C ILE A 465 -15.15 -13.41 4.16
N PHE A 466 -15.11 -12.34 3.35
CA PHE A 466 -15.26 -12.47 1.90
C PHE A 466 -14.08 -13.23 1.27
N ALA A 467 -12.87 -13.11 1.82
CA ALA A 467 -11.74 -13.93 1.43
C ALA A 467 -11.98 -15.42 1.69
N ALA A 468 -12.43 -15.75 2.89
CA ALA A 468 -12.77 -17.13 3.25
C ALA A 468 -13.86 -17.71 2.35
N ILE A 469 -14.91 -16.93 2.05
CA ILE A 469 -15.99 -17.35 1.16
C ILE A 469 -15.46 -17.60 -0.25
N ALA A 470 -14.66 -16.69 -0.82
CA ALA A 470 -14.14 -16.84 -2.16
C ALA A 470 -13.26 -18.10 -2.31
N ILE A 471 -12.40 -18.36 -1.32
CA ILE A 471 -11.56 -19.56 -1.31
C ILE A 471 -12.38 -20.82 -1.02
N ALA A 472 -13.41 -20.76 -0.18
CA ALA A 472 -14.34 -21.88 0.03
C ALA A 472 -15.14 -22.22 -1.24
N MET A 473 -15.30 -21.26 -2.15
CA MET A 473 -15.87 -21.46 -3.48
C MET A 473 -14.85 -21.99 -4.50
N HIS A 474 -13.59 -22.25 -4.10
CA HIS A 474 -12.49 -22.64 -4.99
C HIS A 474 -12.21 -21.61 -6.10
N MET A 475 -12.48 -20.33 -5.84
CA MET A 475 -12.18 -19.28 -6.80
C MET A 475 -10.69 -18.97 -6.80
N HIS A 476 -10.10 -18.95 -7.99
CA HIS A 476 -8.70 -18.62 -8.21
C HIS A 476 -8.58 -17.38 -9.09
N ILE A 477 -8.44 -16.21 -8.47
CA ILE A 477 -8.28 -14.93 -9.17
C ILE A 477 -7.08 -14.21 -8.56
N GLY A 478 -6.01 -14.08 -9.35
CA GLY A 478 -4.81 -13.37 -8.96
C GLY A 478 -4.74 -11.94 -9.49
N PHE A 479 -3.76 -11.22 -9.00
CA PHE A 479 -3.38 -9.88 -9.47
C PHE A 479 -1.86 -9.78 -9.58
N GLY A 480 -1.40 -8.99 -10.55
CA GLY A 480 0.04 -8.75 -10.72
C GLY A 480 0.58 -7.69 -9.76
N PHE A 481 -0.30 -6.88 -9.16
CA PHE A 481 0.09 -5.78 -8.30
C PHE A 481 -0.82 -5.57 -7.08
N SER A 482 -2.10 -5.19 -7.25
CA SER A 482 -2.91 -4.71 -6.10
C SER A 482 -4.38 -5.11 -6.09
N GLY A 483 -4.87 -5.89 -7.07
CA GLY A 483 -6.21 -6.50 -6.99
C GLY A 483 -7.36 -5.59 -7.43
N GLY A 484 -7.08 -4.62 -8.28
CA GLY A 484 -8.10 -3.74 -8.87
C GLY A 484 -8.87 -4.38 -10.03
N PHE A 485 -9.83 -3.63 -10.58
CA PHE A 485 -10.59 -4.03 -11.78
C PHE A 485 -9.71 -4.37 -12.99
N ILE A 486 -8.61 -3.64 -13.16
CA ILE A 486 -7.63 -3.91 -14.22
C ILE A 486 -7.03 -5.31 -14.06
N ASP A 487 -6.62 -5.67 -12.83
CA ASP A 487 -6.06 -6.99 -12.54
C ASP A 487 -7.04 -8.12 -12.82
N TYR A 488 -8.31 -7.94 -12.43
CA TYR A 488 -9.33 -8.93 -12.70
C TYR A 488 -9.48 -9.21 -14.20
N ILE A 489 -9.61 -8.18 -15.04
CA ILE A 489 -9.78 -8.37 -16.49
C ILE A 489 -8.60 -9.14 -17.07
N ILE A 490 -7.37 -8.78 -16.68
CA ILE A 490 -6.15 -9.44 -17.16
C ILE A 490 -6.10 -10.90 -16.70
N SER A 491 -6.46 -11.15 -15.44
CA SER A 491 -6.44 -12.48 -14.82
C SER A 491 -7.61 -13.38 -15.25
N PHE A 492 -8.67 -12.81 -15.82
CA PHE A 492 -9.92 -13.51 -16.10
C PHE A 492 -9.75 -14.78 -16.95
N PRO A 493 -8.96 -14.79 -18.04
CA PRO A 493 -8.73 -16.00 -18.82
C PRO A 493 -8.08 -17.12 -18.00
N ASN A 494 -7.05 -16.81 -17.19
CA ASN A 494 -6.38 -17.77 -16.32
C ASN A 494 -7.35 -18.32 -15.27
N ALA A 495 -8.09 -17.42 -14.59
CA ALA A 495 -9.10 -17.80 -13.60
C ALA A 495 -10.20 -18.69 -14.19
N TRP A 496 -10.60 -18.43 -15.44
CA TRP A 496 -11.56 -19.26 -16.16
C TRP A 496 -11.01 -20.66 -16.46
N GLY A 497 -9.75 -20.77 -16.88
CA GLY A 497 -9.06 -22.05 -17.05
C GLY A 497 -8.98 -22.85 -15.76
N MET A 498 -8.58 -22.20 -14.66
CA MET A 498 -8.54 -22.79 -13.32
C MET A 498 -9.92 -23.27 -12.86
N SER A 499 -10.99 -22.51 -13.14
CA SER A 499 -12.35 -22.94 -12.85
C SER A 499 -12.77 -24.20 -13.61
N LYS A 500 -12.31 -24.37 -14.86
CA LYS A 500 -12.57 -25.61 -15.61
C LYS A 500 -11.76 -26.78 -15.04
N TYR A 501 -10.52 -26.53 -14.67
CA TYR A 501 -9.68 -27.51 -13.97
C TYR A 501 -10.33 -27.98 -12.66
N GLU A 502 -10.85 -27.06 -11.84
CA GLU A 502 -11.62 -27.40 -10.63
C GLU A 502 -12.83 -28.28 -10.95
N GLY A 503 -13.52 -28.00 -12.07
CA GLY A 503 -14.61 -28.84 -12.56
C GLY A 503 -14.19 -30.24 -13.01
N MET A 504 -12.97 -30.37 -13.54
CA MET A 504 -12.39 -31.62 -14.00
C MET A 504 -11.89 -32.49 -12.83
N VAL A 505 -11.23 -31.88 -11.85
CA VAL A 505 -10.57 -32.57 -10.73
C VAL A 505 -11.52 -32.81 -9.55
N ASN A 506 -12.29 -31.79 -9.17
CA ASN A 506 -13.18 -31.85 -8.00
C ASN A 506 -14.65 -32.13 -8.37
N GLY A 507 -14.95 -32.16 -9.66
CA GLY A 507 -16.26 -32.48 -10.22
C GLY A 507 -17.04 -31.24 -10.69
N LYS A 508 -18.02 -31.46 -11.58
CA LYS A 508 -18.72 -30.39 -12.33
C LYS A 508 -19.29 -29.27 -11.45
N GLY A 509 -19.74 -29.59 -10.24
CA GLY A 509 -20.23 -28.59 -9.28
C GLY A 509 -19.16 -27.57 -8.89
N TYR A 510 -17.93 -28.02 -8.65
CA TYR A 510 -16.79 -27.18 -8.32
C TYR A 510 -16.50 -26.19 -9.44
N GLY A 511 -16.50 -26.63 -10.69
CA GLY A 511 -16.28 -25.75 -11.83
C GLY A 511 -17.34 -24.66 -12.02
N VAL A 512 -18.55 -24.83 -11.47
CA VAL A 512 -19.60 -23.79 -11.47
C VAL A 512 -19.40 -22.80 -10.32
N ILE A 513 -19.06 -23.28 -9.12
CA ILE A 513 -18.89 -22.41 -7.94
C ILE A 513 -17.58 -21.64 -7.97
N SER A 514 -16.52 -22.19 -8.57
CA SER A 514 -15.22 -21.54 -8.75
C SER A 514 -15.20 -20.50 -9.85
N ASN A 515 -16.32 -20.34 -10.59
CA ASN A 515 -16.38 -19.47 -11.74
C ASN A 515 -16.06 -18.01 -11.33
N PRO A 516 -15.11 -17.33 -12.01
CA PRO A 516 -14.68 -15.99 -11.62
C PRO A 516 -15.82 -14.96 -11.64
N LEU A 517 -16.90 -15.18 -12.41
CA LEU A 517 -18.07 -14.29 -12.45
C LEU A 517 -18.81 -14.17 -11.12
N TRP A 518 -18.71 -15.16 -10.23
CA TRP A 518 -19.24 -15.06 -8.87
C TRP A 518 -18.63 -13.90 -8.08
N MET A 519 -17.48 -13.38 -8.53
CA MET A 519 -16.85 -12.22 -7.91
C MET A 519 -17.76 -10.99 -7.91
N PHE A 520 -18.56 -10.79 -8.97
CA PHE A 520 -19.53 -9.70 -9.02
C PHE A 520 -20.65 -9.87 -8.01
N VAL A 521 -21.07 -11.10 -7.76
CA VAL A 521 -22.09 -11.41 -6.73
C VAL A 521 -21.52 -11.16 -5.34
N LEU A 522 -20.30 -11.62 -5.06
CA LEU A 522 -19.62 -11.36 -3.80
C LEU A 522 -19.42 -9.86 -3.56
N ALA A 523 -19.02 -9.09 -4.57
CA ALA A 523 -18.96 -7.64 -4.50
C ALA A 523 -20.35 -7.02 -4.26
N GLY A 524 -21.38 -7.50 -4.94
CA GLY A 524 -22.77 -7.09 -4.76
C GLY A 524 -23.31 -7.36 -3.35
N LEU A 525 -22.82 -8.40 -2.67
CA LEU A 525 -23.13 -8.71 -1.27
C LEU A 525 -22.28 -7.88 -0.30
N ALA A 526 -21.01 -7.62 -0.62
CA ALA A 526 -20.13 -6.80 0.20
C ALA A 526 -20.63 -5.35 0.28
N PHE A 527 -21.15 -4.79 -0.82
CA PHE A 527 -21.64 -3.41 -0.85
C PHE A 527 -22.68 -3.09 0.24
N PRO A 528 -23.85 -3.77 0.33
CA PRO A 528 -24.83 -3.49 1.37
C PRO A 528 -24.29 -3.83 2.77
N ALA A 529 -23.49 -4.89 2.92
CA ALA A 529 -22.90 -5.25 4.21
C ALA A 529 -22.04 -4.10 4.77
N TYR A 530 -21.16 -3.53 3.95
CA TYR A 530 -20.37 -2.36 4.34
C TYR A 530 -21.24 -1.11 4.52
N TYR A 531 -22.13 -0.81 3.57
CA TYR A 531 -22.94 0.41 3.61
C TYR A 531 -23.79 0.51 4.88
N PHE A 532 -24.53 -0.55 5.23
CA PHE A 532 -25.41 -0.54 6.40
C PHE A 532 -24.59 -0.54 7.70
N THR A 533 -23.57 -1.39 7.81
CA THR A 533 -22.76 -1.47 9.03
C THR A 533 -22.02 -0.16 9.30
N PHE A 534 -21.39 0.43 8.28
CA PHE A 534 -20.74 1.75 8.43
C PHE A 534 -21.75 2.83 8.79
N SER A 535 -22.89 2.89 8.10
CA SER A 535 -23.93 3.90 8.36
C SER A 535 -24.45 3.81 9.80
N ILE A 536 -24.68 2.59 10.31
CA ILE A 536 -25.15 2.36 11.68
C ILE A 536 -24.08 2.79 12.69
N LEU A 537 -22.83 2.36 12.50
CA LEU A 537 -21.73 2.66 13.43
C LEU A 537 -21.41 4.16 13.46
N ILE A 538 -21.33 4.81 12.30
CA ILE A 538 -21.06 6.25 12.21
C ILE A 538 -22.13 7.05 12.96
N LYS A 539 -23.41 6.69 12.81
CA LYS A 539 -24.52 7.39 13.48
C LYS A 539 -24.59 7.08 14.97
N LYS A 540 -24.45 5.80 15.35
CA LYS A 540 -24.60 5.35 16.74
C LYS A 540 -23.46 5.81 17.66
N LEU A 541 -22.24 5.87 17.13
CA LEU A 541 -21.03 6.24 17.88
C LEU A 541 -20.58 7.68 17.61
N ASP A 542 -21.34 8.45 16.82
CA ASP A 542 -21.00 9.81 16.35
C ASP A 542 -19.56 9.94 15.84
N ILE A 543 -19.15 9.02 14.97
CA ILE A 543 -17.79 8.99 14.41
C ILE A 543 -17.60 10.21 13.50
N LYS A 544 -16.50 10.95 13.68
CA LYS A 544 -16.16 12.16 12.90
C LYS A 544 -15.50 11.80 11.57
N THR A 545 -16.20 11.05 10.72
CA THR A 545 -15.78 10.78 9.34
C THR A 545 -15.71 12.08 8.51
N PRO A 546 -15.05 12.09 7.34
CA PRO A 546 -14.93 13.29 6.51
C PRO A 546 -16.26 13.99 6.29
N GLY A 547 -16.31 15.30 6.57
CA GLY A 547 -17.53 16.10 6.49
C GLY A 547 -18.47 16.04 7.70
N ARG A 548 -18.10 15.35 8.79
CA ARG A 548 -18.77 15.39 10.10
C ARG A 548 -18.01 16.19 11.17
N GLU A 549 -16.83 16.70 10.83
CA GLU A 549 -15.99 17.54 11.70
C GLU A 549 -16.69 18.86 12.10
N GLU A 550 -16.34 19.39 13.26
CA GLU A 550 -16.73 20.73 13.71
C GLU A 550 -16.01 21.81 12.86
N GLU A 551 -16.54 23.03 12.82
CA GLU A 551 -16.02 24.08 11.94
C GLU A 551 -14.55 24.41 12.28
N GLY A 552 -13.64 24.27 11.30
CA GLY A 552 -12.22 24.59 11.45
C GLY A 552 -11.23 23.51 10.95
N GLU A 553 -11.68 22.28 10.70
CA GLU A 553 -10.85 21.24 10.10
C GLU A 553 -11.24 21.03 8.62
N ALA A 554 -10.28 21.25 7.73
CA ALA A 554 -10.45 21.14 6.29
C ALA A 554 -10.12 19.71 5.83
N VAL A 555 -10.98 19.17 4.97
CA VAL A 555 -10.72 17.93 4.22
C VAL A 555 -9.62 18.24 3.20
N PRO A 556 -8.55 17.43 3.09
CA PRO A 556 -7.58 17.58 2.03
C PRO A 556 -8.26 17.21 0.71
N THR A 557 -8.66 18.23 -0.04
CA THR A 557 -9.30 18.08 -1.33
C THR A 557 -8.24 17.87 -2.42
N LEU A 558 -8.51 16.89 -3.30
CA LEU A 558 -7.85 16.80 -4.60
C LEU A 558 -8.18 18.08 -5.37
N GLN A 559 -7.20 18.95 -5.56
CA GLN A 559 -7.35 20.19 -6.28
C GLN A 559 -7.83 19.91 -7.71
N LYS A 560 -9.10 20.22 -8.00
CA LYS A 560 -9.57 20.47 -9.37
C LYS A 560 -9.67 21.97 -9.58
N ASN A 561 -8.75 22.46 -10.40
CA ASN A 561 -8.78 23.76 -11.05
C ASN A 561 -10.18 24.09 -11.59
N LYS A 562 -10.90 24.99 -10.90
CA LYS A 562 -11.96 25.79 -11.52
C LYS A 562 -11.31 27.02 -12.13
N LYS A 563 -10.90 26.88 -13.40
CA LYS A 563 -10.08 27.85 -14.13
C LYS A 563 -10.72 29.22 -14.41
N ASN A 564 -12.01 29.43 -14.08
CA ASN A 564 -12.68 30.69 -14.48
C ASN A 564 -13.00 31.68 -13.36
N ASN A 565 -12.96 31.30 -12.07
CA ASN A 565 -13.16 32.27 -10.96
C ASN A 565 -11.90 32.50 -10.11
N ALA A 566 -10.91 31.61 -10.15
CA ALA A 566 -9.70 31.74 -9.34
C ALA A 566 -8.78 32.86 -9.85
N ASN A 567 -8.61 33.00 -11.17
CA ASN A 567 -7.81 34.07 -11.76
C ASN A 567 -8.35 35.46 -11.37
N GLN A 568 -9.67 35.66 -11.44
CA GLN A 568 -10.28 36.94 -11.02
C GLN A 568 -10.02 37.26 -9.54
N LYS A 569 -10.10 36.25 -8.65
CA LYS A 569 -9.81 36.44 -7.22
C LYS A 569 -8.35 36.88 -7.00
N TYR A 570 -7.39 36.21 -7.66
CA TYR A 570 -5.97 36.52 -7.51
C TYR A 570 -5.60 37.85 -8.17
N GLU A 571 -6.20 38.17 -9.32
CA GLU A 571 -6.05 39.47 -9.98
C GLU A 571 -6.60 40.62 -9.11
N MET A 572 -7.77 40.45 -8.48
CA MET A 572 -8.31 41.45 -7.57
C MET A 572 -7.42 41.67 -6.35
N MET A 573 -6.89 40.59 -5.77
CA MET A 573 -5.97 40.67 -4.64
C MET A 573 -4.64 41.33 -5.05
N ALA A 574 -4.07 40.96 -6.20
CA ALA A 574 -2.85 41.54 -6.74
C ALA A 574 -3.02 43.04 -7.03
N LYS A 575 -4.12 43.44 -7.68
CA LYS A 575 -4.47 44.85 -7.91
C LYS A 575 -4.60 45.62 -6.60
N GLY A 576 -5.36 45.10 -5.64
CA GLY A 576 -5.49 45.75 -4.33
C GLY A 576 -4.16 45.90 -3.59
N ILE A 577 -3.26 44.91 -3.67
CA ILE A 577 -1.91 45.00 -3.09
C ILE A 577 -1.11 46.11 -3.78
N ILE A 578 -1.19 46.20 -5.10
CA ILE A 578 -0.50 47.24 -5.87
C ILE A 578 -1.09 48.63 -5.60
N ASP A 579 -2.40 48.77 -5.47
CA ASP A 579 -3.04 50.06 -5.18
C ASP A 579 -2.62 50.60 -3.81
N ILE A 580 -2.49 49.72 -2.81
CA ILE A 580 -2.10 50.11 -1.44
C ILE A 580 -0.58 50.32 -1.33
N VAL A 581 0.23 49.39 -1.86
CA VAL A 581 1.70 49.46 -1.72
C VAL A 581 2.30 50.44 -2.72
N LYS A 582 1.65 50.65 -3.86
CA LYS A 582 2.06 51.39 -5.06
C LYS A 582 3.25 50.78 -5.79
N VAL A 583 3.16 50.69 -7.12
CA VAL A 583 4.22 50.16 -8.00
C VAL A 583 5.56 50.87 -7.75
N GLU A 584 5.52 52.20 -7.62
CA GLU A 584 6.70 53.05 -7.37
C GLU A 584 7.46 52.75 -6.07
N ASN A 585 6.79 52.12 -5.10
CA ASN A 585 7.37 51.73 -3.83
C ASN A 585 7.91 50.30 -3.85
N ILE A 586 7.54 49.45 -4.81
CA ILE A 586 7.98 48.04 -4.88
C ILE A 586 9.30 47.94 -5.64
N VAL A 587 10.33 47.41 -4.98
CA VAL A 587 11.68 47.19 -5.53
C VAL A 587 11.87 45.75 -5.99
N LYS A 588 11.36 44.78 -5.22
CA LYS A 588 11.50 43.36 -5.53
C LYS A 588 10.30 42.57 -5.01
N VAL A 589 9.84 41.60 -5.80
CA VAL A 589 8.77 40.67 -5.43
C VAL A 589 9.32 39.26 -5.39
N GLU A 590 9.22 38.62 -4.24
CA GLU A 590 9.55 37.22 -4.03
C GLU A 590 8.39 36.55 -3.28
N ASN A 591 8.32 35.22 -3.33
CA ASN A 591 7.33 34.47 -2.57
C ASN A 591 7.98 33.26 -1.87
N CYS A 592 7.26 32.74 -0.89
CA CYS A 592 7.52 31.44 -0.27
C CYS A 592 6.17 30.74 -0.08
N SER A 593 6.15 29.50 0.43
CA SER A 593 4.94 28.65 0.46
C SER A 593 3.63 29.28 0.94
N THR A 594 3.68 30.31 1.79
CA THR A 594 2.47 30.99 2.32
C THR A 594 2.55 32.51 2.33
N ARG A 595 3.66 33.11 1.88
CA ARG A 595 3.89 34.57 2.05
C ARG A 595 4.47 35.22 0.81
N LEU A 596 3.90 36.37 0.48
CA LEU A 596 4.43 37.30 -0.50
C LEU A 596 5.42 38.19 0.21
N ARG A 597 6.65 38.27 -0.31
CA ARG A 597 7.75 39.06 0.23
C ARG A 597 8.03 40.20 -0.74
N LEU A 598 7.68 41.39 -0.30
CA LEU A 598 7.95 42.62 -1.02
C LEU A 598 9.16 43.28 -0.38
N THR A 599 10.15 43.62 -1.20
CA THR A 599 11.14 44.63 -0.84
C THR A 599 10.59 45.95 -1.35
N VAL A 600 10.32 46.88 -0.45
CA VAL A 600 9.77 48.20 -0.75
C VAL A 600 10.77 49.29 -0.38
N LYS A 601 10.62 50.50 -0.95
CA LYS A 601 11.49 51.65 -0.61
C LYS A 601 11.26 52.10 0.82
N ASP A 602 10.00 52.19 1.23
CA ASP A 602 9.57 52.48 2.60
C ASP A 602 8.35 51.63 2.97
N ASN A 603 8.49 50.84 4.04
CA ASN A 603 7.43 49.97 4.53
C ASN A 603 6.59 50.59 5.65
N LYS A 604 6.75 51.87 5.99
CA LYS A 604 6.04 52.60 7.07
C LYS A 604 5.09 53.66 6.55
N VAL A 605 5.41 54.30 5.43
CA VAL A 605 4.64 55.41 4.87
C VAL A 605 3.67 54.91 3.79
N GLY A 606 2.39 55.29 3.89
CA GLY A 606 1.40 55.08 2.83
C GLY A 606 0.82 53.67 2.71
N ILE A 607 1.12 52.74 3.63
CA ILE A 607 0.61 51.36 3.61
C ILE A 607 -0.29 51.11 4.82
N ASP A 608 -1.61 51.00 4.59
CA ASP A 608 -2.61 50.67 5.61
C ASP A 608 -2.78 49.15 5.78
N ASP A 609 -2.45 48.66 6.98
CA ASP A 609 -2.59 47.25 7.33
C ASP A 609 -4.06 46.78 7.37
N LYS A 610 -5.04 47.68 7.59
CA LYS A 610 -6.47 47.33 7.59
C LYS A 610 -6.98 47.06 6.18
N GLU A 611 -6.58 47.88 5.21
CA GLU A 611 -6.95 47.71 3.81
C GLU A 611 -6.31 46.44 3.23
N LEU A 612 -5.05 46.16 3.56
CA LEU A 612 -4.39 44.91 3.16
C LEU A 612 -5.08 43.67 3.75
N LYS A 613 -5.52 43.72 5.01
CA LYS A 613 -6.30 42.63 5.61
C LYS A 613 -7.67 42.45 4.95
N ALA A 614 -8.30 43.53 4.49
CA ALA A 614 -9.59 43.48 3.78
C ALA A 614 -9.51 42.74 2.43
N LEU A 615 -8.32 42.66 1.83
CA LEU A 615 -8.05 41.87 0.63
C LEU A 615 -7.93 40.36 0.89
N GLY A 616 -8.04 39.91 2.14
CA GLY A 616 -7.90 38.49 2.51
C GLY A 616 -6.48 38.09 2.94
N ILE A 617 -5.62 39.06 3.29
CA ILE A 617 -4.28 38.80 3.84
C ILE A 617 -4.40 38.47 5.32
N TYR A 618 -4.01 37.25 5.70
CA TYR A 618 -4.12 36.73 7.07
C TYR A 618 -3.18 37.41 8.07
N GLY A 619 -2.09 38.01 7.61
CA GLY A 619 -1.14 38.69 8.46
C GLY A 619 -0.08 39.47 7.70
N ILE A 620 0.44 40.51 8.35
CA ILE A 620 1.43 41.43 7.76
C ILE A 620 2.61 41.49 8.72
N LYS A 621 3.84 41.35 8.19
CA LYS A 621 5.06 41.43 8.99
C LYS A 621 6.07 42.34 8.32
N ARG A 622 6.45 43.41 9.01
CA ARG A 622 7.45 44.38 8.57
C ARG A 622 8.83 43.96 9.10
N LEU A 623 9.84 43.95 8.23
CA LEU A 623 11.23 43.58 8.53
C LEU A 623 12.14 44.74 8.17
N GLY A 624 12.67 45.44 9.18
CA GLY A 624 13.40 46.69 8.98
C GLY A 624 12.51 47.77 8.36
N ASN A 625 13.10 48.64 7.54
CA ASN A 625 12.39 49.73 6.85
C ASN A 625 11.95 49.36 5.41
N GLN A 626 12.44 48.25 4.86
CA GLN A 626 12.24 47.88 3.45
C GLN A 626 11.53 46.53 3.25
N GLY A 627 11.54 45.64 4.25
CA GLY A 627 10.91 44.33 4.10
C GLY A 627 9.43 44.37 4.49
N LEU A 628 8.55 43.92 3.60
CA LEU A 628 7.12 43.75 3.85
C LEU A 628 6.70 42.31 3.49
N GLN A 629 6.22 41.54 4.46
CA GLN A 629 5.71 40.18 4.23
C GLN A 629 4.20 40.12 4.44
N LEU A 630 3.48 39.67 3.41
CA LEU A 630 2.03 39.48 3.41
C LEU A 630 1.74 37.97 3.46
N ILE A 631 1.00 37.52 4.47
CA ILE A 631 0.64 36.11 4.67
C ILE A 631 -0.67 35.84 3.93
N ILE A 632 -0.58 35.19 2.77
CA ILE A 632 -1.72 34.94 1.86
C ILE A 632 -2.18 33.47 1.93
N GLY A 633 -1.30 32.55 2.34
CA GLY A 633 -1.57 31.11 2.33
C GLY A 633 -1.09 30.44 1.04
N THR A 634 -1.61 29.26 0.73
CA THR A 634 -1.12 28.40 -0.37
C THR A 634 -1.25 29.03 -1.76
N ASP A 635 -2.11 30.04 -1.92
CA ASP A 635 -2.40 30.69 -3.20
C ASP A 635 -1.38 31.78 -3.58
N VAL A 636 -0.34 31.96 -2.76
CA VAL A 636 0.58 33.11 -2.84
C VAL A 636 1.45 33.14 -4.09
N GLU A 637 1.70 31.99 -4.71
CA GLU A 637 2.45 31.90 -5.97
C GLU A 637 1.68 32.56 -7.12
N HIS A 638 0.39 32.23 -7.25
CA HIS A 638 -0.48 32.87 -8.26
C HIS A 638 -0.59 34.38 -8.08
N VAL A 639 -0.64 34.87 -6.84
CA VAL A 639 -0.68 36.32 -6.57
C VAL A 639 0.67 36.97 -6.88
N ALA A 640 1.78 36.31 -6.56
CA ALA A 640 3.13 36.84 -6.81
C ALA A 640 3.41 37.01 -8.31
N ASP A 641 3.02 36.03 -9.13
CA ASP A 641 3.21 36.06 -10.58
C ASP A 641 2.47 37.26 -11.21
N ILE A 642 1.22 37.47 -10.83
CA ILE A 642 0.40 38.59 -11.32
C ILE A 642 0.98 39.94 -10.87
N VAL A 643 1.42 40.05 -9.61
CA VAL A 643 2.05 41.28 -9.11
C VAL A 643 3.35 41.57 -9.88
N GLN A 644 4.15 40.53 -10.20
CA GLN A 644 5.36 40.68 -11.00
C GLN A 644 5.07 41.12 -12.45
N GLU A 645 4.02 40.60 -13.08
CA GLU A 645 3.58 41.04 -14.41
C GLU A 645 3.14 42.51 -14.40
N MET A 646 2.36 42.90 -13.39
CA MET A 646 1.82 44.27 -13.28
C MET A 646 2.88 45.32 -12.96
N ILE A 647 3.99 44.97 -12.31
CA ILE A 647 5.10 45.91 -12.03
C ILE A 647 6.01 46.11 -13.26
N LYS A 648 6.00 45.16 -14.21
CA LYS A 648 6.77 45.26 -15.46
C LYS A 648 6.07 46.07 -16.55
N THR A 649 4.77 46.33 -16.38
CA THR A 649 3.93 47.12 -17.29
C THR A 649 3.92 48.56 -16.82
#